data_AF-A0A3R6V707-F1
#
_entry.id   AF-A0A3R6V707-F1
#
_cell.length_a   1.000
_cell.length_b   1.000
_cell.length_c   1.000
_cell.angle_alpha   90.00
_cell.angle_beta   90.00
_cell.angle_gamma   90.00
#
_symmetry.space_group_name_H-M   'P 1'
#
loop_
_entity.id
_entity.type
_entity.pdbx_description
1 polymer ?
#
loop_
_entity_poly.entity_id
_entity_poly.type
_entity_poly.pdbx_seq_one_letter_code
_entity_poly.pdbx_strand_id
1 'polypeptide(L)'
;MKQLYLLLFTLFAICLSGCVEEPDMDTNLQNVLPPEFEKFTQADVSFTATSIHAKATIKKENGDPVVERGFVYWLKDSKDIQKQEDSTIKEGKSTYELTINELINDTTYHISPFAKSEKGGIAYGDTLDVTTNEGIGSVITSEIKEFTATTAVLGGTIRKKGEGEIKKVGFRFHKNAEADSMVYVNMNDMLTDSTFVYTLTELDPETEYTVEAIVENSFGLFNTNKQSFTTLDGHPKLDLLEKIEIDYTHATVRARLVEKGDGELDSIGFCWGTVKDLNRPNIIEDSVIKCTVNEDGFILGVIPSLKPGIQYFVRGFAVNEFGPVYTSDSIAFYAKRDVPTILMDESLNYTMKDGNVTVSGLLENDGRTDVKKIVVYCSLTSTPGPDNESDQKVTLTREDLDKDKKFQVSFTLKGEKKYYVKAYATNENGTEGSNIVEFKTPNIVSGNLTGFEGSGRMNYTVFTLDDQAFVVGGDLGPKRTDELYGYNPTYNKWKLFESYPIEAMNMAACTMDNTAYLFGGNTLAMNITGCYSYSNNEWTDLAPLENGNIRNKAVCFPYGDDIYLIGGNINNAPTDTICRYNTNDNKWYNYGKFAVALSNGIALVSGEGEVFVGLGDKIAGRGLWKATGGDFTSWSSLTELPGKMDNVSSGIIYNRSIYVIDESGVMWQYNIDNDEWHQRYAYSKGSKNYELFMLNGVVYILSLDYYQKTLVTYDPAWDN
;
A
#
# COMPACT_ATOMS: atom_id res chain seq x y z
N MET A 1 -122.38 -36.06 49.90
CA MET A 1 -123.15 -37.25 49.48
C MET A 1 -122.73 -38.41 50.37
N LYS A 2 -123.59 -38.76 51.34
CA LYS A 2 -124.36 -40.03 51.37
C LYS A 2 -123.45 -41.25 51.49
N GLN A 3 -123.37 -41.83 52.71
CA GLN A 3 -124.19 -42.97 53.17
C GLN A 3 -123.59 -44.31 52.68
N LEU A 4 -123.07 -45.15 53.57
CA LEU A 4 -123.83 -46.17 54.33
C LEU A 4 -124.17 -47.38 53.45
N TYR A 5 -123.53 -48.53 53.67
CA TYR A 5 -124.07 -49.91 53.60
C TYR A 5 -123.03 -50.84 54.25
N LEU A 6 -123.28 -51.32 55.48
CA LEU A 6 -123.89 -52.62 55.84
C LEU A 6 -122.82 -53.75 55.85
N LEU A 7 -122.44 -54.38 56.96
CA LEU A 7 -123.26 -55.04 58.00
C LEU A 7 -124.13 -56.15 57.39
N LEU A 8 -123.59 -57.37 57.36
CA LEU A 8 -124.20 -58.66 57.71
C LEU A 8 -123.51 -59.80 56.94
N PHE A 9 -122.75 -60.62 57.66
CA PHE A 9 -123.03 -62.05 57.68
C PHE A 9 -122.71 -62.59 59.07
N THR A 10 -123.78 -62.84 59.79
CA THR A 10 -123.89 -63.38 61.14
C THR A 10 -123.72 -64.90 61.15
N LEU A 11 -123.33 -65.41 62.34
CA LEU A 11 -123.50 -66.78 62.88
C LEU A 11 -122.52 -67.88 62.42
N PHE A 12 -121.56 -68.22 63.29
CA PHE A 12 -121.44 -69.60 63.80
C PHE A 12 -120.65 -69.69 65.12
N ALA A 13 -121.25 -70.42 66.06
CA ALA A 13 -120.66 -71.19 67.16
C ALA A 13 -119.95 -70.52 68.35
N ILE A 14 -120.67 -70.55 69.47
CA ILE A 14 -120.18 -70.68 70.85
C ILE A 14 -119.25 -71.91 70.96
N CYS A 15 -118.08 -71.75 71.59
CA CYS A 15 -117.44 -72.79 72.42
C CYS A 15 -116.15 -72.28 73.12
N LEU A 16 -116.09 -72.56 74.43
CA LEU A 16 -114.90 -72.85 75.24
C LEU A 16 -114.08 -71.70 75.84
N SER A 17 -114.19 -71.62 77.16
CA SER A 17 -113.16 -71.23 78.12
C SER A 17 -111.84 -72.02 77.95
N GLY A 18 -110.69 -71.35 78.09
CA GLY A 18 -109.39 -71.98 78.30
C GLY A 18 -108.30 -70.96 78.62
N CYS A 19 -107.75 -71.01 79.83
CA CYS A 19 -106.59 -70.24 80.27
C CYS A 19 -105.33 -70.58 79.45
N VAL A 20 -104.53 -69.58 79.09
CA VAL A 20 -103.06 -69.67 78.96
C VAL A 20 -102.46 -68.29 79.31
N GLU A 21 -101.59 -68.24 80.31
CA GLU A 21 -100.67 -67.14 80.58
C GLU A 21 -99.70 -66.99 79.39
N GLU A 22 -99.58 -65.79 78.82
CA GLU A 22 -98.52 -65.47 77.86
C GLU A 22 -97.17 -65.39 78.60
N PRO A 23 -96.08 -65.98 78.06
CA PRO A 23 -94.78 -65.94 78.70
C PRO A 23 -94.14 -64.55 78.56
N ASP A 24 -93.47 -64.10 79.62
CA ASP A 24 -92.54 -62.97 79.62
C ASP A 24 -91.50 -63.13 78.49
N MET A 25 -91.48 -62.19 77.53
CA MET A 25 -90.38 -62.05 76.57
C MET A 25 -89.23 -61.26 77.22
N ASP A 26 -88.07 -61.89 77.35
CA ASP A 26 -86.79 -61.24 77.67
C ASP A 26 -86.41 -60.26 76.54
N THR A 27 -86.35 -58.96 76.85
CA THR A 27 -86.06 -57.89 75.88
C THR A 27 -84.58 -57.59 75.70
N ASN A 28 -83.67 -58.42 76.21
CA ASN A 28 -82.23 -58.21 76.01
C ASN A 28 -81.77 -58.72 74.63
N LEU A 29 -81.46 -57.79 73.73
CA LEU A 29 -80.77 -58.07 72.45
C LEU A 29 -79.48 -58.88 72.69
N GLN A 30 -79.46 -60.16 72.31
CA GLN A 30 -78.26 -61.01 72.27
C GLN A 30 -77.82 -61.19 70.80
N ASN A 31 -76.53 -60.93 70.51
CA ASN A 31 -75.84 -60.93 69.19
C ASN A 31 -76.06 -59.70 68.26
N VAL A 32 -75.71 -58.50 68.75
CA VAL A 32 -75.69 -57.26 67.94
C VAL A 32 -74.43 -57.20 67.06
N LEU A 33 -74.60 -56.86 65.77
CA LEU A 33 -73.48 -56.66 64.82
C LEU A 33 -72.97 -55.20 64.86
N PRO A 34 -71.66 -54.96 64.60
CA PRO A 34 -71.12 -53.59 64.47
C PRO A 34 -71.80 -52.77 63.35
N PRO A 35 -71.71 -51.44 63.37
CA PRO A 35 -72.22 -50.58 62.29
C PRO A 35 -71.62 -50.88 60.91
N GLU A 36 -72.40 -50.68 59.84
CA GLU A 36 -71.93 -50.81 58.45
C GLU A 36 -71.78 -49.41 57.82
N PHE A 37 -70.62 -49.12 57.21
CA PHE A 37 -70.36 -47.87 56.50
C PHE A 37 -70.78 -47.93 55.02
N GLU A 38 -71.10 -46.77 54.44
CA GLU A 38 -71.04 -46.62 52.98
C GLU A 38 -69.58 -46.58 52.50
N LYS A 39 -69.37 -46.79 51.20
CA LYS A 39 -68.03 -46.80 50.61
C LYS A 39 -67.38 -45.42 50.79
N PHE A 40 -66.23 -45.38 51.44
CA PHE A 40 -65.49 -44.13 51.68
C PHE A 40 -64.45 -43.95 50.57
N THR A 41 -64.55 -42.84 49.83
CA THR A 41 -63.78 -42.61 48.61
C THR A 41 -63.07 -41.26 48.62
N GLN A 42 -62.15 -41.04 47.69
CA GLN A 42 -61.42 -39.76 47.57
C GLN A 42 -62.33 -38.54 47.38
N ALA A 43 -63.55 -38.72 46.86
CA ALA A 43 -64.51 -37.62 46.72
C ALA A 43 -65.05 -37.13 48.07
N ASP A 44 -64.90 -37.93 49.13
CA ASP A 44 -65.39 -37.66 50.47
C ASP A 44 -64.34 -36.95 51.34
N VAL A 45 -63.18 -36.62 50.76
CA VAL A 45 -62.08 -35.96 51.45
C VAL A 45 -61.59 -34.74 50.66
N SER A 46 -61.35 -33.64 51.36
CA SER A 46 -60.61 -32.49 50.85
C SER A 46 -59.49 -32.13 51.83
N PHE A 47 -58.42 -31.51 51.35
CA PHE A 47 -57.23 -31.28 52.16
C PHE A 47 -56.59 -29.94 51.83
N THR A 48 -55.95 -29.38 52.85
CA THR A 48 -55.07 -28.20 52.80
C THR A 48 -53.66 -28.65 53.20
N ALA A 49 -52.71 -27.74 53.32
CA ALA A 49 -51.38 -28.01 53.81
C ALA A 49 -51.38 -28.50 55.27
N THR A 50 -52.40 -28.18 56.07
CA THR A 50 -52.42 -28.49 57.52
C THR A 50 -53.69 -29.16 58.01
N SER A 51 -54.66 -29.43 57.14
CA SER A 51 -55.90 -30.07 57.54
C SER A 51 -56.48 -30.98 56.49
N ILE A 52 -57.19 -32.01 56.94
CA ILE A 52 -57.99 -32.93 56.13
C ILE A 52 -59.43 -32.79 56.59
N HIS A 53 -60.32 -32.41 55.68
CA HIS A 53 -61.76 -32.40 55.90
C HIS A 53 -62.37 -33.65 55.26
N ALA A 54 -62.98 -34.51 56.07
CA ALA A 54 -63.48 -35.82 55.66
C ALA A 54 -64.95 -36.02 56.03
N LYS A 55 -65.68 -36.69 55.14
CA LYS A 55 -67.12 -36.97 55.24
C LYS A 55 -67.39 -38.47 55.23
N ALA A 56 -68.18 -38.97 56.18
CA ALA A 56 -68.52 -40.40 56.23
C ALA A 56 -70.00 -40.62 56.57
N THR A 57 -70.58 -41.68 56.00
CA THR A 57 -71.99 -42.05 56.18
C THR A 57 -72.10 -43.47 56.73
N ILE A 58 -72.86 -43.62 57.82
CA ILE A 58 -73.20 -44.93 58.40
C ILE A 58 -74.45 -45.45 57.69
N LYS A 59 -74.30 -46.54 56.93
CA LYS A 59 -75.35 -47.16 56.10
C LYS A 59 -76.41 -47.86 56.97
N LYS A 60 -75.97 -48.60 58.00
CA LYS A 60 -76.84 -49.34 58.95
C LYS A 60 -76.21 -49.41 60.35
N GLU A 61 -77.02 -49.18 61.38
CA GLU A 61 -76.63 -49.26 62.80
C GLU A 61 -76.91 -50.63 63.43
N ASN A 62 -77.57 -51.55 62.69
CA ASN A 62 -77.79 -52.94 63.07
C ASN A 62 -78.47 -53.17 64.45
N GLY A 63 -79.33 -52.24 64.87
CA GLY A 63 -80.23 -52.38 66.02
C GLY A 63 -79.67 -51.91 67.37
N ASP A 64 -78.47 -51.33 67.40
CA ASP A 64 -77.81 -50.79 68.60
C ASP A 64 -77.23 -49.39 68.30
N PRO A 65 -77.64 -48.34 69.04
CA PRO A 65 -77.28 -46.96 68.71
C PRO A 65 -75.77 -46.74 68.75
N VAL A 66 -75.30 -45.91 67.81
CA VAL A 66 -73.89 -45.50 67.74
C VAL A 66 -73.62 -44.48 68.84
N VAL A 67 -72.71 -44.82 69.75
CA VAL A 67 -72.33 -44.00 70.91
C VAL A 67 -71.04 -43.20 70.69
N GLU A 68 -70.27 -43.53 69.65
CA GLU A 68 -69.00 -42.89 69.31
C GLU A 68 -68.76 -42.99 67.81
N ARG A 69 -68.32 -41.92 67.15
CA ARG A 69 -67.92 -41.96 65.73
C ARG A 69 -66.87 -40.91 65.42
N GLY A 70 -66.17 -41.09 64.32
CA GLY A 70 -65.18 -40.12 63.87
C GLY A 70 -64.27 -40.68 62.78
N PHE A 71 -63.04 -40.18 62.72
CA PHE A 71 -61.99 -40.69 61.84
C PHE A 71 -60.75 -41.07 62.67
N VAL A 72 -60.17 -42.22 62.34
CA VAL A 72 -58.80 -42.54 62.74
C VAL A 72 -57.87 -42.16 61.60
N TYR A 73 -56.71 -41.59 61.93
CA TYR A 73 -55.70 -41.21 60.96
C TYR A 73 -54.29 -41.46 61.49
N TRP A 74 -53.37 -41.79 60.59
CA TRP A 74 -51.97 -42.02 60.92
C TRP A 74 -51.08 -41.73 59.71
N LEU A 75 -49.81 -41.43 59.97
CA LEU A 75 -48.83 -41.28 58.89
C LEU A 75 -48.63 -42.63 58.18
N LYS A 76 -48.47 -42.59 56.85
CA LYS A 76 -48.34 -43.79 56.02
C LYS A 76 -47.31 -44.81 56.51
N ASP A 77 -46.20 -44.31 57.04
CA ASP A 77 -45.09 -45.12 57.55
C ASP A 77 -45.06 -45.25 59.08
N SER A 78 -46.11 -44.80 59.79
CA SER A 78 -46.23 -44.87 61.25
C SER A 78 -47.26 -45.91 61.69
N LYS A 79 -47.09 -46.43 62.91
CA LYS A 79 -48.11 -47.23 63.61
C LYS A 79 -48.86 -46.44 64.67
N ASP A 80 -48.55 -45.16 64.83
CA ASP A 80 -49.20 -44.28 65.80
C ASP A 80 -50.54 -43.80 65.24
N ILE A 81 -51.63 -44.38 65.75
CA ILE A 81 -52.99 -44.11 65.29
C ILE A 81 -53.58 -42.99 66.13
N GLN A 82 -53.85 -41.86 65.49
CA GLN A 82 -54.57 -40.75 66.07
C GLN A 82 -56.05 -40.80 65.69
N LYS A 83 -56.87 -40.03 66.41
CA LYS A 83 -58.32 -40.14 66.34
C LYS A 83 -58.96 -38.77 66.52
N GLN A 84 -59.84 -38.42 65.59
CA GLN A 84 -60.69 -37.24 65.67
C GLN A 84 -62.14 -37.69 65.84
N GLU A 85 -62.74 -37.35 66.98
CA GLU A 85 -64.10 -37.76 67.35
C GLU A 85 -65.13 -36.68 67.04
N ASP A 86 -66.33 -37.09 66.67
CA ASP A 86 -67.49 -36.21 66.51
C ASP A 86 -68.16 -35.97 67.87
N SER A 87 -68.16 -34.72 68.32
CA SER A 87 -68.73 -34.30 69.61
C SER A 87 -70.24 -34.09 69.61
N THR A 88 -70.94 -34.30 68.49
CA THR A 88 -72.34 -33.89 68.29
C THR A 88 -73.40 -35.00 68.29
N ILE A 89 -73.07 -36.20 68.79
CA ILE A 89 -73.90 -37.41 68.65
C ILE A 89 -75.35 -37.22 69.12
N LYS A 90 -76.31 -37.37 68.19
CA LYS A 90 -77.77 -37.48 68.40
C LYS A 90 -78.31 -38.66 67.60
N GLU A 91 -79.29 -39.38 68.14
CA GLU A 91 -79.85 -40.62 67.56
C GLU A 91 -80.31 -40.47 66.09
N GLY A 92 -80.00 -41.51 65.28
CA GLY A 92 -80.50 -41.71 63.91
C GLY A 92 -79.42 -41.67 62.83
N LYS A 93 -79.56 -42.53 61.80
CA LYS A 93 -78.69 -42.64 60.62
C LYS A 93 -78.24 -41.28 60.09
N SER A 94 -77.01 -40.90 60.39
CA SER A 94 -76.50 -39.57 60.03
C SER A 94 -75.08 -39.63 59.47
N THR A 95 -74.93 -39.00 58.31
CA THR A 95 -73.65 -38.58 57.74
C THR A 95 -72.99 -37.55 58.67
N TYR A 96 -71.67 -37.61 58.81
CA TYR A 96 -70.88 -36.67 59.61
C TYR A 96 -69.66 -36.19 58.83
N GLU A 97 -69.24 -34.99 59.17
CA GLU A 97 -68.10 -34.30 58.55
C GLU A 97 -67.19 -33.79 59.67
N LEU A 98 -65.90 -34.09 59.58
CA LEU A 98 -64.91 -33.65 60.55
C LEU A 98 -63.68 -33.09 59.84
N THR A 99 -63.09 -32.07 60.46
CA THR A 99 -61.80 -31.53 60.02
C THR A 99 -60.72 -31.96 61.01
N ILE A 100 -59.73 -32.69 60.52
CA ILE A 100 -58.50 -33.02 61.23
C ILE A 100 -57.53 -31.87 60.96
N ASN A 101 -57.07 -31.18 62.01
CA ASN A 101 -56.18 -30.03 61.91
C ASN A 101 -54.76 -30.39 62.36
N GLU A 102 -53.83 -29.44 62.26
CA GLU A 102 -52.43 -29.57 62.74
C GLU A 102 -51.63 -30.68 62.04
N LEU A 103 -51.97 -30.99 60.79
CA LEU A 103 -51.23 -31.92 59.95
C LEU A 103 -49.98 -31.26 59.36
N ILE A 104 -49.00 -32.09 59.02
CA ILE A 104 -47.76 -31.67 58.35
C ILE A 104 -48.05 -31.54 56.85
N ASN A 105 -47.54 -30.49 56.21
CA ASN A 105 -47.72 -30.26 54.76
C ASN A 105 -46.92 -31.27 53.92
N ASP A 106 -47.34 -31.45 52.67
CA ASP A 106 -46.74 -32.41 51.72
C ASP A 106 -46.53 -33.82 52.31
N THR A 107 -47.46 -34.26 53.16
CA THR A 107 -47.33 -35.49 53.94
C THR A 107 -48.52 -36.40 53.73
N THR A 108 -48.27 -37.69 53.52
CA THR A 108 -49.33 -38.69 53.24
C THR A 108 -49.82 -39.34 54.54
N TYR A 109 -51.12 -39.20 54.78
CA TYR A 109 -51.84 -39.81 55.90
C TYR A 109 -52.79 -40.90 55.39
N HIS A 110 -52.90 -41.98 56.16
CA HIS A 110 -54.03 -42.90 56.07
C HIS A 110 -55.19 -42.36 56.89
N ILE A 111 -56.40 -42.40 56.36
CA ILE A 111 -57.62 -42.00 57.05
C ILE A 111 -58.72 -43.05 56.87
N SER A 112 -59.36 -43.44 57.97
CA SER A 112 -60.49 -44.36 57.97
C SER A 112 -61.59 -43.86 58.92
N PRO A 113 -62.87 -43.85 58.50
CA PRO A 113 -63.96 -43.56 59.41
C PRO A 113 -64.15 -44.72 60.40
N PHE A 114 -64.56 -44.42 61.62
CA PHE A 114 -64.92 -45.42 62.63
C PHE A 114 -66.23 -45.05 63.33
N ALA A 115 -66.97 -46.07 63.76
CA ALA A 115 -68.18 -45.92 64.58
C ALA A 115 -68.26 -47.07 65.59
N LYS A 116 -68.72 -46.78 66.80
CA LYS A 116 -68.82 -47.71 67.93
C LYS A 116 -70.24 -47.71 68.46
N SER A 117 -70.82 -48.90 68.58
CA SER A 117 -72.12 -49.09 69.22
C SER A 117 -71.95 -49.51 70.69
N GLU A 118 -73.01 -49.35 71.50
CA GLU A 118 -72.97 -49.57 72.96
C GLU A 118 -72.62 -51.03 73.33
N LYS A 119 -73.11 -52.01 72.57
CA LYS A 119 -72.92 -53.46 72.77
C LYS A 119 -72.28 -54.16 71.56
N GLY A 120 -72.40 -53.60 70.35
CA GLY A 120 -71.97 -54.21 69.08
C GLY A 120 -70.48 -54.08 68.70
N GLY A 121 -69.66 -53.33 69.44
CA GLY A 121 -68.23 -53.13 69.14
C GLY A 121 -67.93 -51.99 68.15
N ILE A 122 -66.67 -51.89 67.70
CA ILE A 122 -66.18 -50.82 66.79
C ILE A 122 -66.14 -51.34 65.35
N ALA A 123 -66.69 -50.58 64.41
CA ALA A 123 -66.55 -50.77 62.98
C ALA A 123 -65.65 -49.70 62.37
N TYR A 124 -64.87 -50.08 61.35
CA TYR A 124 -64.07 -49.17 60.53
C TYR A 124 -64.54 -49.25 59.08
N GLY A 125 -64.62 -48.12 58.39
CA GLY A 125 -64.86 -48.06 56.95
C GLY A 125 -63.58 -48.23 56.13
N ASP A 126 -63.67 -47.99 54.82
CA ASP A 126 -62.52 -48.08 53.92
C ASP A 126 -61.40 -47.10 54.33
N THR A 127 -60.14 -47.51 54.14
CA THR A 127 -58.96 -46.65 54.38
C THR A 127 -58.56 -45.94 53.09
N LEU A 128 -58.29 -44.63 53.17
CA LEU A 128 -57.77 -43.83 52.06
C LEU A 128 -56.40 -43.25 52.38
N ASP A 129 -55.58 -43.11 51.34
CA ASP A 129 -54.31 -42.36 51.40
C ASP A 129 -54.56 -40.94 50.92
N VAL A 130 -54.26 -39.95 51.76
CA VAL A 130 -54.47 -38.53 51.46
C VAL A 130 -53.18 -37.78 51.74
N THR A 131 -52.67 -37.07 50.74
CA THR A 131 -51.47 -36.23 50.86
C THR A 131 -51.89 -34.78 51.03
N THR A 132 -51.49 -34.14 52.12
CA THR A 132 -51.72 -32.71 52.35
C THR A 132 -51.02 -31.87 51.29
N ASN A 133 -51.53 -30.66 51.01
CA ASN A 133 -50.92 -29.79 50.00
C ASN A 133 -49.51 -29.35 50.42
N GLU A 134 -48.67 -29.05 49.43
CA GLU A 134 -47.40 -28.38 49.66
C GLU A 134 -47.66 -26.92 50.11
N GLY A 135 -47.35 -26.60 51.37
CA GLY A 135 -47.63 -25.29 51.96
C GLY A 135 -46.70 -24.14 51.49
N ILE A 136 -45.57 -24.47 50.85
CA ILE A 136 -44.63 -23.50 50.28
C ILE A 136 -45.09 -23.00 48.90
N GLY A 137 -44.67 -21.80 48.54
CA GLY A 137 -45.00 -21.17 47.27
C GLY A 137 -43.99 -21.45 46.16
N SER A 138 -44.05 -20.65 45.09
CA SER A 138 -43.01 -20.61 44.04
C SER A 138 -42.66 -19.18 43.64
N VAL A 139 -41.38 -18.92 43.40
CA VAL A 139 -40.83 -17.61 43.03
C VAL A 139 -39.84 -17.76 41.88
N ILE A 140 -39.89 -16.85 40.92
CA ILE A 140 -38.99 -16.83 39.76
C ILE A 140 -38.06 -15.62 39.86
N THR A 141 -36.77 -15.88 39.65
CA THR A 141 -35.74 -14.87 39.45
C THR A 141 -35.85 -14.31 38.03
N SER A 142 -36.07 -13.01 37.93
CA SER A 142 -36.19 -12.28 36.67
C SER A 142 -34.84 -12.16 35.99
N GLU A 143 -34.84 -12.10 34.66
CA GLU A 143 -33.64 -11.86 33.85
C GLU A 143 -32.97 -10.54 34.25
N ILE A 144 -31.65 -10.57 34.47
CA ILE A 144 -30.87 -9.41 34.90
C ILE A 144 -30.38 -8.68 33.65
N LYS A 145 -30.86 -7.45 33.44
CA LYS A 145 -30.56 -6.64 32.24
C LYS A 145 -29.77 -5.38 32.52
N GLU A 146 -29.87 -4.87 33.74
CA GLU A 146 -29.28 -3.61 34.17
C GLU A 146 -28.21 -3.91 35.22
N PHE A 147 -26.95 -3.84 34.81
CA PHE A 147 -25.79 -4.03 35.66
C PHE A 147 -24.62 -3.19 35.15
N THR A 148 -23.77 -2.80 36.08
CA THR A 148 -22.54 -2.03 35.87
C THR A 148 -21.36 -2.82 36.41
N ALA A 149 -20.17 -2.24 36.47
CA ALA A 149 -19.01 -2.82 37.14
C ALA A 149 -19.23 -3.03 38.65
N THR A 150 -20.06 -2.19 39.27
CA THR A 150 -20.24 -2.12 40.73
C THR A 150 -21.67 -2.31 41.21
N THR A 151 -22.66 -2.40 40.30
CA THR A 151 -24.07 -2.53 40.67
C THR A 151 -24.85 -3.48 39.76
N ALA A 152 -25.95 -4.03 40.26
CA ALA A 152 -26.90 -4.81 39.44
C ALA A 152 -28.33 -4.71 39.99
N VAL A 153 -29.30 -4.58 39.10
CA VAL A 153 -30.73 -4.55 39.45
C VAL A 153 -31.30 -5.96 39.37
N LEU A 154 -31.70 -6.48 40.53
CA LEU A 154 -32.24 -7.82 40.71
C LEU A 154 -33.77 -7.77 40.78
N GLY A 155 -34.46 -8.69 40.10
CA GLY A 155 -35.92 -8.76 40.11
C GLY A 155 -36.45 -10.15 40.49
N GLY A 156 -37.48 -10.22 41.34
CA GLY A 156 -38.12 -11.46 41.77
C GLY A 156 -39.64 -11.38 41.62
N THR A 157 -40.25 -12.46 41.13
CA THR A 157 -41.72 -12.55 40.97
C THR A 157 -42.28 -13.81 41.62
N ILE A 158 -43.16 -13.64 42.61
CA ILE A 158 -43.91 -14.71 43.27
C ILE A 158 -44.99 -15.23 42.31
N ARG A 159 -44.89 -16.50 41.91
CA ARG A 159 -45.86 -17.16 41.02
C ARG A 159 -47.01 -17.81 41.81
N LYS A 160 -46.70 -18.40 42.95
CA LYS A 160 -47.68 -18.89 43.94
C LYS A 160 -47.22 -18.50 45.33
N LYS A 161 -48.11 -17.95 46.15
CA LYS A 161 -47.80 -17.61 47.56
C LYS A 161 -47.75 -18.84 48.48
N GLY A 162 -48.32 -19.96 48.04
CA GLY A 162 -48.57 -21.12 48.90
C GLY A 162 -49.75 -20.85 49.84
N GLU A 163 -49.96 -21.72 50.82
CA GLU A 163 -51.02 -21.57 51.83
C GLU A 163 -50.56 -20.82 53.09
N GLY A 164 -49.26 -20.51 53.19
CA GLY A 164 -48.68 -19.75 54.30
C GLY A 164 -48.57 -18.25 54.04
N GLU A 165 -48.59 -17.47 55.13
CA GLU A 165 -48.29 -16.03 55.11
C GLU A 165 -46.81 -15.80 54.74
N ILE A 166 -46.56 -14.86 53.83
CA ILE A 166 -45.19 -14.47 53.41
C ILE A 166 -44.54 -13.66 54.54
N LYS A 167 -43.37 -14.11 55.01
CA LYS A 167 -42.62 -13.49 56.10
C LYS A 167 -41.44 -12.66 55.61
N LYS A 168 -40.74 -13.11 54.55
CA LYS A 168 -39.59 -12.41 53.96
C LYS A 168 -39.51 -12.66 52.46
N VAL A 169 -39.03 -11.66 51.73
CA VAL A 169 -38.66 -11.76 50.32
C VAL A 169 -37.22 -11.25 50.16
N GLY A 170 -36.46 -11.79 49.23
CA GLY A 170 -35.06 -11.41 49.08
C GLY A 170 -34.37 -12.10 47.91
N PHE A 171 -33.06 -11.90 47.83
CA PHE A 171 -32.18 -12.55 46.87
C PHE A 171 -31.01 -13.22 47.60
N ARG A 172 -30.68 -14.42 47.17
CA ARG A 172 -29.41 -15.06 47.48
C ARG A 172 -28.50 -14.92 46.27
N PHE A 173 -27.24 -14.53 46.50
CA PHE A 173 -26.26 -14.40 45.43
C PHE A 173 -24.90 -14.97 45.82
N HIS A 174 -24.17 -15.43 44.81
CA HIS A 174 -22.86 -16.08 44.93
C HIS A 174 -21.87 -15.41 43.99
N LYS A 175 -20.65 -15.19 44.47
CA LYS A 175 -19.53 -14.63 43.69
C LYS A 175 -18.66 -15.79 43.22
N ASN A 176 -18.50 -16.00 41.90
CA ASN A 176 -17.65 -17.07 41.35
C ASN A 176 -17.97 -18.48 41.94
N ALA A 177 -19.25 -18.76 42.21
CA ALA A 177 -19.74 -19.98 42.86
C ALA A 177 -19.30 -20.20 44.33
N GLU A 178 -18.69 -19.20 44.98
CA GLU A 178 -18.38 -19.18 46.41
C GLU A 178 -19.05 -18.01 47.14
N ALA A 179 -19.14 -18.12 48.47
CA ALA A 179 -19.84 -17.22 49.40
C ALA A 179 -21.37 -17.10 49.17
N ASP A 180 -22.14 -17.64 50.12
CA ASP A 180 -23.60 -17.50 50.20
C ASP A 180 -23.92 -16.17 50.91
N SER A 181 -24.31 -15.15 50.13
CA SER A 181 -24.80 -13.89 50.68
C SER A 181 -26.30 -13.76 50.40
N MET A 182 -27.06 -13.42 51.45
CA MET A 182 -28.50 -13.18 51.34
C MET A 182 -28.82 -11.74 51.67
N VAL A 183 -29.64 -11.12 50.82
CA VAL A 183 -30.20 -9.79 51.04
C VAL A 183 -31.71 -9.87 51.05
N TYR A 184 -32.33 -9.28 52.06
CA TYR A 184 -33.78 -9.24 52.19
C TYR A 184 -34.31 -7.88 51.75
N VAL A 185 -35.36 -7.89 50.96
CA VAL A 185 -36.08 -6.69 50.56
C VAL A 185 -37.13 -6.41 51.62
N ASN A 186 -37.23 -5.14 52.02
CA ASN A 186 -38.30 -4.69 52.90
C ASN A 186 -39.65 -4.83 52.16
N MET A 187 -40.60 -5.55 52.77
CA MET A 187 -41.87 -5.87 52.11
C MET A 187 -42.73 -4.63 51.79
N ASN A 188 -42.50 -3.50 52.48
CA ASN A 188 -43.16 -2.24 52.15
C ASN A 188 -42.64 -1.61 50.84
N ASP A 189 -41.46 -2.01 50.38
CA ASP A 189 -40.80 -1.49 49.18
C ASP A 189 -41.07 -2.39 47.95
N MET A 190 -41.98 -3.36 48.08
CA MET A 190 -42.40 -4.21 46.96
C MET A 190 -43.21 -3.39 45.94
N LEU A 191 -42.87 -3.55 44.66
CA LEU A 191 -43.56 -2.85 43.56
C LEU A 191 -45.02 -3.29 43.41
N THR A 192 -45.30 -4.57 43.71
CA THR A 192 -46.65 -5.15 43.76
C THR A 192 -46.67 -6.26 44.81
N ASP A 193 -47.87 -6.77 45.15
CA ASP A 193 -48.08 -7.93 46.03
C ASP A 193 -47.38 -9.23 45.59
N SER A 194 -46.70 -9.24 44.45
CA SER A 194 -45.99 -10.42 43.90
C SER A 194 -44.65 -10.09 43.26
N THR A 195 -44.18 -8.84 43.25
CA THR A 195 -42.91 -8.47 42.61
C THR A 195 -42.05 -7.60 43.51
N PHE A 196 -40.77 -7.93 43.62
CA PHE A 196 -39.78 -7.18 44.39
C PHE A 196 -38.51 -6.98 43.58
N VAL A 197 -37.86 -5.83 43.79
CA VAL A 197 -36.63 -5.42 43.11
C VAL A 197 -35.61 -4.99 44.15
N TYR A 198 -34.33 -5.28 43.90
CA TYR A 198 -33.24 -4.85 44.76
C TYR A 198 -32.04 -4.41 43.90
N THR A 199 -31.43 -3.27 44.23
CA THR A 199 -30.18 -2.85 43.59
C THR A 199 -29.02 -3.32 44.46
N LEU A 200 -28.29 -4.31 43.96
CA LEU A 200 -27.05 -4.76 44.58
C LEU A 200 -25.93 -3.75 44.23
N THR A 201 -25.14 -3.35 45.21
CA THR A 201 -24.04 -2.39 45.09
C THR A 201 -22.74 -3.02 45.58
N GLU A 202 -21.61 -2.33 45.39
CA GLU A 202 -20.28 -2.79 45.82
C GLU A 202 -19.88 -4.13 45.17
N LEU A 203 -20.29 -4.34 43.91
CA LEU A 203 -19.82 -5.46 43.11
C LEU A 203 -18.38 -5.22 42.64
N ASP A 204 -17.67 -6.33 42.41
CA ASP A 204 -16.35 -6.30 41.82
C ASP A 204 -16.47 -6.27 40.29
N PRO A 205 -15.68 -5.45 39.57
CA PRO A 205 -15.64 -5.44 38.10
C PRO A 205 -15.26 -6.79 37.51
N GLU A 206 -15.68 -7.04 36.26
CA GLU A 206 -15.38 -8.26 35.48
C GLU A 206 -15.61 -9.59 36.23
N THR A 207 -16.57 -9.61 37.15
CA THR A 207 -16.80 -10.73 38.07
C THR A 207 -18.15 -11.38 37.83
N GLU A 208 -18.19 -12.71 37.85
CA GLU A 208 -19.42 -13.49 37.66
C GLU A 208 -20.22 -13.62 38.96
N TYR A 209 -21.50 -13.24 38.89
CA TYR A 209 -22.47 -13.36 39.99
C TYR A 209 -23.64 -14.26 39.58
N THR A 210 -24.01 -15.19 40.47
CA THR A 210 -25.21 -16.04 40.32
C THR A 210 -26.23 -15.70 41.39
N VAL A 211 -27.43 -15.31 40.96
CA VAL A 211 -28.51 -14.78 41.80
C VAL A 211 -29.73 -15.70 41.74
N GLU A 212 -30.38 -15.89 42.88
CA GLU A 212 -31.70 -16.51 43.01
C GLU A 212 -32.62 -15.68 43.91
N ALA A 213 -33.86 -15.50 43.48
CA ALA A 213 -34.93 -14.95 44.29
C ALA A 213 -35.38 -15.98 45.33
N ILE A 214 -35.47 -15.54 46.59
CA ILE A 214 -35.89 -16.37 47.72
C ILE A 214 -37.10 -15.74 48.40
N VAL A 215 -38.04 -16.59 48.82
CA VAL A 215 -39.21 -16.17 49.60
C VAL A 215 -39.40 -17.14 50.75
N GLU A 216 -39.66 -16.62 51.94
CA GLU A 216 -39.94 -17.38 53.14
C GLU A 216 -41.41 -17.17 53.54
N ASN A 217 -42.19 -18.24 53.64
CA ASN A 217 -43.53 -18.19 54.21
C ASN A 217 -43.60 -18.99 55.53
N SER A 218 -44.78 -19.07 56.15
CA SER A 218 -44.97 -19.83 57.39
C SER A 218 -44.60 -21.32 57.33
N PHE A 219 -44.46 -21.92 56.14
CA PHE A 219 -44.10 -23.32 55.92
C PHE A 219 -42.62 -23.53 55.54
N GLY A 220 -41.91 -22.50 55.06
CA GLY A 220 -40.48 -22.60 54.74
C GLY A 220 -39.99 -21.64 53.66
N LEU A 221 -38.73 -21.80 53.29
CA LEU A 221 -38.05 -21.06 52.23
C LEU A 221 -38.24 -21.75 50.87
N PHE A 222 -38.57 -21.00 49.83
CA PHE A 222 -38.68 -21.52 48.47
C PHE A 222 -38.02 -20.60 47.43
N ASN A 223 -37.48 -21.24 46.38
CA ASN A 223 -36.82 -20.67 45.21
C ASN A 223 -37.06 -21.60 44.00
N THR A 224 -36.85 -21.13 42.77
CA THR A 224 -37.10 -21.96 41.57
C THR A 224 -35.94 -21.95 40.57
N ASN A 225 -35.50 -20.77 40.11
CA ASN A 225 -34.45 -20.66 39.10
C ASN A 225 -33.33 -19.69 39.53
N LYS A 226 -32.15 -19.89 38.95
CA LYS A 226 -30.98 -19.02 39.08
C LYS A 226 -30.78 -18.18 37.82
N GLN A 227 -30.17 -17.02 37.95
CA GLN A 227 -29.71 -16.16 36.86
C GLN A 227 -28.25 -15.80 37.10
N SER A 228 -27.46 -15.73 36.04
CA SER A 228 -26.03 -15.37 36.13
C SER A 228 -25.72 -14.19 35.22
N PHE A 229 -24.83 -13.31 35.67
CA PHE A 229 -24.33 -12.16 34.91
C PHE A 229 -22.87 -11.88 35.28
N THR A 230 -22.15 -11.21 34.39
CA THR A 230 -20.78 -10.74 34.64
C THR A 230 -20.79 -9.23 34.63
N THR A 231 -20.30 -8.60 35.70
CA THR A 231 -20.17 -7.14 35.80
C THR A 231 -19.25 -6.60 34.69
N LEU A 232 -19.45 -5.33 34.32
CA LEU A 232 -18.58 -4.66 33.35
C LEU A 232 -17.23 -4.30 33.97
N ASP A 233 -16.30 -3.79 33.16
CA ASP A 233 -14.96 -3.36 33.62
C ASP A 233 -14.97 -1.96 34.26
N GLY A 234 -16.03 -1.18 34.03
CA GLY A 234 -16.24 0.16 34.59
C GLY A 234 -15.45 1.25 33.86
N HIS A 235 -14.67 0.89 32.85
CA HIS A 235 -13.79 1.78 32.13
C HIS A 235 -14.55 2.72 31.17
N PRO A 236 -14.03 3.93 30.90
CA PRO A 236 -14.57 4.78 29.85
C PRO A 236 -14.41 4.12 28.48
N LYS A 237 -15.23 4.53 27.52
CA LYS A 237 -15.16 4.04 26.14
C LYS A 237 -14.88 5.17 25.18
N LEU A 238 -13.74 5.08 24.50
CA LEU A 238 -13.33 6.01 23.44
C LEU A 238 -13.52 5.38 22.06
N ASP A 239 -13.86 6.22 21.10
CA ASP A 239 -13.96 5.87 19.69
C ASP A 239 -13.47 7.03 18.81
N LEU A 240 -13.36 6.78 17.50
CA LEU A 240 -13.11 7.76 16.45
C LEU A 240 -11.87 8.62 16.70
N LEU A 241 -10.69 8.17 16.31
CA LEU A 241 -9.47 8.98 16.36
C LEU A 241 -9.08 9.51 14.99
N GLU A 242 -9.05 10.82 14.82
CA GLU A 242 -8.77 11.43 13.51
C GLU A 242 -7.90 12.69 13.61
N LYS A 243 -7.15 12.94 12.53
CA LYS A 243 -6.42 14.19 12.28
C LYS A 243 -7.34 15.19 11.61
N ILE A 244 -7.27 16.45 12.03
CA ILE A 244 -7.99 17.57 11.41
C ILE A 244 -7.02 18.40 10.58
N GLU A 245 -5.97 18.92 11.25
CA GLU A 245 -5.00 19.81 10.64
C GLU A 245 -3.61 19.48 11.15
N ILE A 246 -2.63 19.55 10.27
CA ILE A 246 -1.22 19.33 10.60
C ILE A 246 -0.45 20.54 10.14
N ASP A 247 0.37 21.08 11.05
CA ASP A 247 1.24 22.21 10.77
C ASP A 247 2.70 21.90 11.08
N TYR A 248 3.57 22.90 11.03
CA TYR A 248 5.01 22.75 11.31
C TYR A 248 5.29 22.41 12.78
N THR A 249 4.58 23.06 13.70
CA THR A 249 4.84 23.00 15.15
C THR A 249 3.67 22.49 15.97
N HIS A 250 2.52 22.24 15.34
CA HIS A 250 1.34 21.74 16.03
C HIS A 250 0.46 20.88 15.11
N ALA A 251 -0.41 20.08 15.71
CA ALA A 251 -1.43 19.33 14.98
C ALA A 251 -2.74 19.28 15.78
N THR A 252 -3.85 19.40 15.07
CA THR A 252 -5.19 19.33 15.66
C THR A 252 -5.75 17.93 15.42
N VAL A 253 -6.14 17.27 16.51
CA VAL A 253 -6.69 15.92 16.51
C VAL A 253 -8.04 15.89 17.23
N ARG A 254 -8.89 14.92 16.86
CA ARG A 254 -10.18 14.69 17.51
C ARG A 254 -10.36 13.24 17.92
N ALA A 255 -11.05 13.06 19.05
CA ALA A 255 -11.53 11.80 19.59
C ALA A 255 -12.99 11.93 19.99
N ARG A 256 -13.71 10.81 20.17
CA ARG A 256 -15.07 10.82 20.73
C ARG A 256 -15.14 9.97 21.99
N LEU A 257 -15.70 10.55 23.04
CA LEU A 257 -16.12 9.80 24.22
C LEU A 257 -17.51 9.21 23.95
N VAL A 258 -17.62 7.89 23.96
CA VAL A 258 -18.87 7.16 23.73
C VAL A 258 -19.60 6.97 25.06
N GLU A 259 -18.89 6.49 26.06
CA GLU A 259 -19.41 6.22 27.41
C GLU A 259 -18.37 6.66 28.45
N LYS A 260 -18.82 7.24 29.57
CA LYS A 260 -17.92 7.65 30.67
C LYS A 260 -17.47 6.48 31.57
N GLY A 261 -18.09 5.32 31.40
CA GLY A 261 -17.95 4.20 32.33
C GLY A 261 -18.75 4.42 33.61
N ASP A 262 -18.38 3.69 34.67
CA ASP A 262 -19.12 3.67 35.94
C ASP A 262 -18.57 4.64 36.99
N GLY A 263 -17.40 5.23 36.72
CA GLY A 263 -16.76 6.25 37.54
C GLY A 263 -16.83 7.65 36.92
N GLU A 264 -16.53 8.68 37.72
CA GLU A 264 -16.31 10.03 37.21
C GLU A 264 -14.97 10.13 36.46
N LEU A 265 -14.92 10.96 35.42
CA LEU A 265 -13.72 11.13 34.59
C LEU A 265 -12.68 12.01 35.30
N ASP A 266 -11.53 11.42 35.62
CA ASP A 266 -10.38 12.13 36.22
C ASP A 266 -9.63 12.97 35.17
N SER A 267 -9.45 12.41 33.98
CA SER A 267 -8.82 13.12 32.87
C SER A 267 -9.12 12.48 31.52
N ILE A 268 -9.12 13.31 30.47
CA ILE A 268 -9.35 12.88 29.09
C ILE A 268 -8.52 13.75 28.15
N GLY A 269 -8.06 13.20 27.04
CA GLY A 269 -7.26 13.96 26.07
C GLY A 269 -6.48 13.07 25.12
N PHE A 270 -5.26 13.50 24.76
CA PHE A 270 -4.39 12.79 23.83
C PHE A 270 -2.98 12.61 24.37
N CYS A 271 -2.37 11.48 24.06
CA CYS A 271 -0.94 11.25 24.23
C CYS A 271 -0.25 11.08 22.88
N TRP A 272 0.99 11.58 22.74
CA TRP A 272 1.76 11.51 21.51
C TRP A 272 3.25 11.34 21.72
N GLY A 273 3.89 10.70 20.75
CA GLY A 273 5.33 10.45 20.74
C GLY A 273 5.85 10.11 19.35
N THR A 274 7.16 9.92 19.23
CA THR A 274 7.83 9.53 17.97
C THR A 274 8.09 8.02 17.88
N VAL A 275 7.64 7.25 18.87
CA VAL A 275 7.80 5.80 18.94
C VAL A 275 6.45 5.14 18.68
N LYS A 276 6.42 4.19 17.73
CA LYS A 276 5.27 3.30 17.52
C LYS A 276 5.53 1.97 18.19
N ASP A 277 4.70 1.64 19.17
CA ASP A 277 4.69 0.32 19.82
C ASP A 277 3.24 -0.08 20.16
N LEU A 278 3.00 -1.35 20.50
CA LEU A 278 1.67 -1.86 20.83
C LEU A 278 0.99 -1.03 21.93
N ASN A 279 1.77 -0.58 22.92
CA ASN A 279 1.31 0.18 24.08
C ASN A 279 1.83 1.64 24.10
N ARG A 280 2.30 2.16 22.96
CA ARG A 280 2.79 3.55 22.85
C ARG A 280 2.23 4.27 21.62
N PRO A 281 1.80 5.54 21.75
CA PRO A 281 2.00 6.41 22.91
C PRO A 281 1.07 6.12 24.11
N ASN A 282 1.54 6.37 25.34
CA ASN A 282 0.77 6.24 26.58
C ASN A 282 0.96 7.42 27.54
N ILE A 283 0.11 7.55 28.57
CA ILE A 283 0.14 8.72 29.47
C ILE A 283 1.32 8.74 30.47
N ILE A 284 2.11 7.68 30.54
CA ILE A 284 3.22 7.52 31.51
C ILE A 284 4.56 7.91 30.86
N GLU A 285 4.79 7.47 29.63
CA GLU A 285 6.09 7.59 28.95
C GLU A 285 6.11 8.67 27.86
N ASP A 286 4.94 9.10 27.39
CA ASP A 286 4.79 10.01 26.26
C ASP A 286 4.20 11.37 26.67
N SER A 287 4.24 12.32 25.73
CA SER A 287 3.70 13.65 25.98
C SER A 287 2.17 13.61 26.00
N VAL A 288 1.55 14.40 26.88
CA VAL A 288 0.11 14.36 27.14
C VAL A 288 -0.49 15.76 27.08
N ILE A 289 -1.69 15.87 26.51
CA ILE A 289 -2.54 17.06 26.56
C ILE A 289 -3.89 16.64 27.13
N LYS A 290 -4.33 17.35 28.16
CA LYS A 290 -5.66 17.19 28.76
C LYS A 290 -6.64 18.12 28.05
N CYS A 291 -7.83 17.62 27.76
CA CYS A 291 -8.87 18.29 27.01
C CYS A 291 -10.21 18.22 27.78
N THR A 292 -11.19 18.98 27.29
CA THR A 292 -12.58 18.88 27.75
C THR A 292 -13.43 18.17 26.73
N VAL A 293 -14.53 17.56 27.18
CA VAL A 293 -15.54 16.95 26.31
C VAL A 293 -16.58 18.01 25.97
N ASN A 294 -16.85 18.20 24.69
CA ASN A 294 -17.90 19.12 24.22
C ASN A 294 -19.30 18.50 24.41
N GLU A 295 -20.35 19.30 24.25
CA GLU A 295 -21.76 18.86 24.41
C GLU A 295 -22.12 17.64 23.54
N ASP A 296 -21.48 17.49 22.37
CA ASP A 296 -21.67 16.38 21.43
C ASP A 296 -20.83 15.12 21.73
N GLY A 297 -20.06 15.11 22.83
CA GLY A 297 -19.18 13.99 23.22
C GLY A 297 -17.81 13.98 22.53
N PHE A 298 -17.48 15.01 21.75
CA PHE A 298 -16.18 15.13 21.07
C PHE A 298 -15.11 15.77 21.95
N ILE A 299 -13.88 15.31 21.77
CA ILE A 299 -12.67 15.81 22.42
C ILE A 299 -11.78 16.39 21.32
N LEU A 300 -11.42 17.66 21.43
CA LEU A 300 -10.56 18.35 20.49
C LEU A 300 -9.24 18.72 21.17
N GLY A 301 -8.12 18.30 20.59
CA GLY A 301 -6.78 18.54 21.11
C GLY A 301 -5.87 19.21 20.10
N VAL A 302 -5.16 20.26 20.51
CA VAL A 302 -4.10 20.90 19.72
C VAL A 302 -2.76 20.48 20.32
N ILE A 303 -2.10 19.53 19.67
CA ILE A 303 -0.80 19.01 20.07
C ILE A 303 0.26 20.08 19.79
N PRO A 304 0.97 20.61 20.81
CA PRO A 304 1.95 21.67 20.62
C PRO A 304 3.38 21.14 20.41
N SER A 305 4.31 22.04 20.11
CA SER A 305 5.76 21.83 20.17
C SER A 305 6.28 20.66 19.31
N LEU A 306 5.64 20.41 18.18
CA LEU A 306 6.12 19.43 17.20
C LEU A 306 7.40 19.93 16.54
N LYS A 307 8.27 18.98 16.19
CA LYS A 307 9.46 19.24 15.38
C LYS A 307 9.12 19.01 13.90
N PRO A 308 9.37 20.00 13.03
CA PRO A 308 9.10 19.90 11.59
C PRO A 308 9.71 18.65 10.95
N GLY A 309 8.96 18.01 10.04
CA GLY A 309 9.39 16.82 9.30
C GLY A 309 9.52 15.52 10.13
N ILE A 310 9.20 15.54 11.41
CA ILE A 310 9.22 14.35 12.27
C ILE A 310 7.86 13.64 12.24
N GLN A 311 7.88 12.30 12.22
CA GLN A 311 6.70 11.48 12.35
C GLN A 311 6.27 11.37 13.82
N TYR A 312 4.99 11.58 14.07
CA TYR A 312 4.36 11.43 15.37
C TYR A 312 3.23 10.40 15.31
N PHE A 313 3.07 9.69 16.42
CA PHE A 313 1.97 8.77 16.70
C PHE A 313 1.13 9.35 17.82
N VAL A 314 -0.19 9.26 17.71
CA VAL A 314 -1.14 9.82 18.67
C VAL A 314 -2.18 8.77 19.07
N ARG A 315 -2.57 8.76 20.35
CA ARG A 315 -3.73 8.04 20.87
C ARG A 315 -4.61 8.98 21.70
N GLY A 316 -5.93 8.75 21.65
CA GLY A 316 -6.83 9.34 22.65
C GLY A 316 -6.75 8.52 23.94
N PHE A 317 -6.87 9.17 25.09
CA PHE A 317 -6.94 8.51 26.39
C PHE A 317 -8.05 9.08 27.26
N ALA A 318 -8.63 8.24 28.13
CA ALA A 318 -9.57 8.63 29.17
C ALA A 318 -9.26 7.83 30.44
N VAL A 319 -9.38 8.46 31.60
CA VAL A 319 -9.05 7.86 32.91
C VAL A 319 -10.21 8.12 33.86
N ASN A 320 -10.68 7.07 34.52
CA ASN A 320 -11.53 7.14 35.70
C ASN A 320 -10.92 6.26 36.80
N GLU A 321 -11.66 6.03 37.90
CA GLU A 321 -11.21 5.24 39.04
C GLU A 321 -10.80 3.79 38.71
N PHE A 322 -11.31 3.23 37.61
CA PHE A 322 -10.99 1.87 37.15
C PHE A 322 -9.67 1.81 36.38
N GLY A 323 -9.17 2.95 35.89
CA GLY A 323 -7.86 3.08 35.24
C GLY A 323 -7.91 3.70 33.84
N PRO A 324 -6.75 3.83 33.18
CA PRO A 324 -6.65 4.48 31.88
C PRO A 324 -7.05 3.56 30.71
N VAL A 325 -7.79 4.12 29.77
CA VAL A 325 -8.12 3.49 28.49
C VAL A 325 -7.55 4.30 27.35
N TYR A 326 -7.39 3.66 26.20
CA TYR A 326 -6.93 4.30 24.98
C TYR A 326 -7.86 3.97 23.82
N THR A 327 -7.81 4.81 22.78
CA THR A 327 -8.41 4.46 21.49
C THR A 327 -7.80 3.15 20.96
N SER A 328 -8.60 2.32 20.29
CA SER A 328 -8.18 1.01 19.77
C SER A 328 -6.96 1.11 18.85
N ASP A 329 -6.92 2.15 18.03
CA ASP A 329 -5.83 2.44 17.11
C ASP A 329 -5.10 3.74 17.47
N SER A 330 -3.85 3.84 17.02
CA SER A 330 -3.10 5.09 16.95
C SER A 330 -3.10 5.64 15.52
N ILE A 331 -3.13 6.97 15.38
CA ILE A 331 -2.92 7.63 14.09
C ILE A 331 -1.46 8.09 13.98
N ALA A 332 -0.95 8.08 12.75
CA ALA A 332 0.39 8.57 12.42
C ALA A 332 0.33 9.75 11.45
N PHE A 333 1.18 10.75 11.65
CA PHE A 333 1.37 11.85 10.71
C PHE A 333 2.78 12.42 10.78
N TYR A 334 3.21 13.10 9.71
CA TYR A 334 4.44 13.90 9.70
C TYR A 334 4.07 15.36 9.92
N ALA A 335 4.76 16.04 10.85
CA ALA A 335 4.71 17.50 10.90
C ALA A 335 5.23 18.07 9.56
N LYS A 336 4.69 19.21 9.12
CA LYS A 336 5.15 19.84 7.87
C LYS A 336 6.65 20.09 7.91
N ARG A 337 7.33 19.98 6.76
CA ARG A 337 8.78 20.17 6.65
C ARG A 337 9.12 21.66 6.51
N ASP A 338 10.15 22.11 7.22
CA ASP A 338 10.64 23.48 7.09
C ASP A 338 11.45 23.69 5.80
N VAL A 339 12.14 22.65 5.34
CA VAL A 339 12.96 22.66 4.12
C VAL A 339 12.16 22.28 2.87
N PRO A 340 12.62 22.68 1.68
CA PRO A 340 11.93 22.35 0.43
C PRO A 340 11.93 20.86 0.12
N THR A 341 11.03 20.44 -0.78
CA THR A 341 11.04 19.10 -1.38
C THR A 341 11.10 19.24 -2.89
N ILE A 342 12.17 18.70 -3.47
CA ILE A 342 12.50 18.76 -4.89
C ILE A 342 12.78 17.36 -5.42
N LEU A 343 12.33 17.08 -6.65
CA LEU A 343 12.43 15.78 -7.29
C LEU A 343 12.99 15.94 -8.71
N MET A 344 13.72 14.93 -9.16
CA MET A 344 14.08 14.76 -10.56
C MET A 344 13.16 13.69 -11.17
N ASP A 345 12.58 13.98 -12.34
CA ASP A 345 11.52 13.15 -12.94
C ASP A 345 12.09 11.88 -13.59
N GLU A 346 11.89 10.72 -12.96
CA GLU A 346 12.43 9.45 -13.45
C GLU A 346 11.82 8.97 -14.78
N SER A 347 10.61 9.42 -15.13
CA SER A 347 9.86 8.95 -16.30
C SER A 347 10.20 9.66 -17.61
N LEU A 348 10.80 10.87 -17.53
CA LEU A 348 11.22 11.73 -18.65
C LEU A 348 12.73 12.03 -18.63
N ASN A 349 13.48 11.22 -17.88
CA ASN A 349 14.71 11.53 -17.16
C ASN A 349 15.79 12.39 -17.83
N TYR A 350 15.94 12.34 -19.15
CA TYR A 350 16.77 13.29 -19.89
C TYR A 350 16.59 13.10 -21.39
N THR A 351 16.87 14.16 -22.15
CA THR A 351 17.02 14.08 -23.62
C THR A 351 18.46 14.37 -24.00
N MET A 352 18.99 13.57 -24.92
CA MET A 352 20.36 13.71 -25.44
C MET A 352 20.28 14.13 -26.89
N LYS A 353 20.86 15.28 -27.21
CA LYS A 353 20.89 15.78 -28.59
C LYS A 353 22.10 16.70 -28.77
N ASP A 354 22.84 16.48 -29.84
CA ASP A 354 23.93 17.36 -30.29
C ASP A 354 24.89 17.76 -29.15
N GLY A 355 25.41 16.77 -28.41
CA GLY A 355 26.36 17.01 -27.30
C GLY A 355 25.75 17.52 -25.99
N ASN A 356 24.45 17.81 -25.99
CA ASN A 356 23.74 18.35 -24.84
C ASN A 356 22.84 17.32 -24.21
N VAL A 357 22.80 17.32 -22.87
CA VAL A 357 21.88 16.52 -22.07
C VAL A 357 20.96 17.45 -21.31
N THR A 358 19.67 17.38 -21.60
CA THR A 358 18.63 18.16 -20.90
C THR A 358 17.93 17.28 -19.89
N VAL A 359 18.01 17.65 -18.62
CA VAL A 359 17.33 17.01 -17.49
C VAL A 359 16.14 17.84 -17.04
N SER A 360 15.15 17.20 -16.41
CA SER A 360 13.98 17.87 -15.85
C SER A 360 13.78 17.55 -14.37
N GLY A 361 13.24 18.51 -13.63
CA GLY A 361 12.85 18.32 -12.24
C GLY A 361 11.61 19.12 -11.85
N LEU A 362 11.14 18.88 -10.63
CA LEU A 362 9.93 19.44 -10.06
C LEU A 362 10.20 19.91 -8.63
N LEU A 363 9.83 21.17 -8.34
CA LEU A 363 9.73 21.66 -6.97
C LEU A 363 8.35 21.31 -6.42
N GLU A 364 8.26 20.22 -5.65
CA GLU A 364 7.01 19.71 -5.11
C GLU A 364 6.48 20.60 -3.97
N ASN A 365 7.36 20.99 -3.05
CA ASN A 365 7.00 21.81 -1.90
C ASN A 365 8.08 22.83 -1.57
N ASP A 366 7.67 24.05 -1.26
CA ASP A 366 8.53 25.15 -0.84
C ASP A 366 9.12 24.96 0.57
N GLY A 367 8.48 24.14 1.39
CA GLY A 367 8.72 24.09 2.82
C GLY A 367 8.01 25.26 3.51
N ARG A 368 8.59 25.78 4.60
CA ARG A 368 7.97 26.83 5.40
C ARG A 368 8.05 28.22 4.78
N THR A 369 9.06 28.47 3.97
CA THR A 369 9.26 29.73 3.24
C THR A 369 9.53 29.44 1.78
N ASP A 370 9.28 30.41 0.91
CA ASP A 370 9.48 30.24 -0.52
C ASP A 370 10.94 29.88 -0.85
N VAL A 371 11.11 28.95 -1.79
CA VAL A 371 12.42 28.61 -2.34
C VAL A 371 13.03 29.83 -3.02
N LYS A 372 14.25 30.19 -2.59
CA LYS A 372 15.03 31.31 -3.13
C LYS A 372 15.91 30.89 -4.30
N LYS A 373 16.36 29.63 -4.30
CA LYS A 373 17.36 29.12 -5.24
C LYS A 373 17.21 27.62 -5.44
N ILE A 374 17.36 27.18 -6.68
CA ILE A 374 17.61 25.78 -7.03
C ILE A 374 18.97 25.70 -7.72
N VAL A 375 19.80 24.71 -7.37
CA VAL A 375 21.06 24.45 -8.06
C VAL A 375 21.08 23.02 -8.53
N VAL A 376 21.25 22.82 -9.84
CA VAL A 376 21.36 21.51 -10.46
C VAL A 376 22.83 21.24 -10.75
N TYR A 377 23.37 20.17 -10.17
CA TYR A 377 24.76 19.75 -10.34
C TYR A 377 24.83 18.52 -11.25
N CYS A 378 25.79 18.50 -12.16
CA CYS A 378 26.10 17.37 -13.04
C CYS A 378 27.57 16.97 -12.85
N SER A 379 27.80 15.70 -12.53
CA SER A 379 29.11 15.16 -12.15
C SER A 379 29.42 13.83 -12.83
N LEU A 380 30.71 13.50 -12.94
CA LEU A 380 31.19 12.13 -13.22
C LEU A 380 31.16 11.24 -11.97
N THR A 381 30.98 11.82 -10.78
CA THR A 381 30.92 11.12 -9.51
C THR A 381 29.48 10.82 -9.10
N SER A 382 29.26 9.73 -8.37
CA SER A 382 27.91 9.31 -7.94
C SER A 382 27.29 10.21 -6.87
N THR A 383 27.97 11.27 -6.44
CA THR A 383 27.50 12.22 -5.42
C THR A 383 27.67 13.67 -5.89
N PRO A 384 26.91 14.11 -6.92
CA PRO A 384 26.96 15.49 -7.37
C PRO A 384 26.52 16.44 -6.26
N GLY A 385 27.21 17.56 -6.08
CA GLY A 385 26.85 18.49 -5.03
C GLY A 385 27.81 19.65 -4.79
N PRO A 386 27.49 20.52 -3.82
CA PRO A 386 28.25 21.74 -3.56
C PRO A 386 29.69 21.50 -3.11
N ASP A 387 30.01 20.31 -2.59
CA ASP A 387 31.34 19.97 -2.10
C ASP A 387 32.31 19.57 -3.22
N ASN A 388 31.84 19.44 -4.47
CA ASN A 388 32.67 19.10 -5.61
C ASN A 388 32.75 20.28 -6.61
N GLU A 389 33.83 21.05 -6.53
CA GLU A 389 34.04 22.22 -7.40
C GLU A 389 34.19 21.87 -8.89
N SER A 390 34.49 20.61 -9.22
CA SER A 390 34.60 20.16 -10.62
C SER A 390 33.26 19.89 -11.29
N ASP A 391 32.16 19.91 -10.53
CA ASP A 391 30.81 19.66 -11.05
C ASP A 391 30.34 20.84 -11.92
N GLN A 392 29.75 20.54 -13.07
CA GLN A 392 28.99 21.53 -13.82
C GLN A 392 27.73 21.88 -13.02
N LYS A 393 27.35 23.16 -12.97
CA LYS A 393 26.16 23.58 -12.23
C LYS A 393 25.37 24.66 -12.95
N VAL A 394 24.06 24.57 -12.83
CA VAL A 394 23.12 25.61 -13.26
C VAL A 394 22.30 26.06 -12.06
N THR A 395 22.21 27.37 -11.88
CA THR A 395 21.41 27.99 -10.82
C THR A 395 20.12 28.52 -11.41
N LEU A 396 19.01 28.19 -10.77
CA LEU A 396 17.67 28.63 -11.12
C LEU A 396 17.07 29.41 -9.95
N THR A 397 16.16 30.31 -10.28
CA THR A 397 15.31 31.09 -9.40
C THR A 397 13.85 30.72 -9.64
N ARG A 398 12.93 31.29 -8.86
CA ARG A 398 11.50 31.01 -8.98
C ARG A 398 10.92 31.34 -10.37
N GLU A 399 11.52 32.29 -11.08
CA GLU A 399 11.09 32.74 -12.41
C GLU A 399 11.41 31.72 -13.52
N ASP A 400 12.37 30.83 -13.26
CA ASP A 400 12.79 29.79 -14.21
C ASP A 400 11.89 28.54 -14.16
N LEU A 401 10.92 28.51 -13.24
CA LEU A 401 9.97 27.42 -13.09
C LEU A 401 8.70 27.71 -13.89
N ASP A 402 8.13 26.67 -14.49
CA ASP A 402 6.82 26.78 -15.13
C ASP A 402 5.68 26.92 -14.09
N LYS A 403 4.45 27.08 -14.59
CA LYS A 403 3.23 27.18 -13.77
C LYS A 403 3.00 25.98 -12.84
N ASP A 404 3.56 24.82 -13.19
CA ASP A 404 3.44 23.56 -12.46
C ASP A 404 4.70 23.30 -11.60
N LYS A 405 5.55 24.33 -11.42
CA LYS A 405 6.81 24.32 -10.66
C LYS A 405 7.88 23.37 -11.22
N LYS A 406 7.83 23.06 -12.52
CA LYS A 406 8.84 22.24 -13.20
C LYS A 406 9.93 23.11 -13.81
N PHE A 407 11.12 22.53 -13.94
CA PHE A 407 12.26 23.16 -14.60
C PHE A 407 12.98 22.18 -15.52
N GLN A 408 13.73 22.72 -16.48
CA GLN A 408 14.61 21.96 -17.37
C GLN A 408 15.99 22.63 -17.42
N VAL A 409 17.04 21.83 -17.45
CA VAL A 409 18.43 22.30 -17.50
C VAL A 409 19.22 21.46 -18.49
N SER A 410 19.97 22.13 -19.36
CA SER A 410 20.85 21.49 -20.34
C SER A 410 22.32 21.60 -19.93
N PHE A 411 23.06 20.51 -20.10
CA PHE A 411 24.51 20.44 -19.89
C PHE A 411 25.20 20.02 -21.18
N THR A 412 26.25 20.74 -21.58
CA THR A 412 27.14 20.32 -22.67
C THR A 412 28.17 19.36 -22.10
N LEU A 413 28.09 18.09 -22.52
CA LEU A 413 28.82 16.99 -21.92
C LEU A 413 29.68 16.25 -22.94
N LYS A 414 30.67 15.52 -22.44
CA LYS A 414 31.53 14.66 -23.25
C LYS A 414 30.90 13.27 -23.41
N GLY A 415 31.01 12.69 -24.60
CA GLY A 415 30.58 11.32 -24.92
C GLY A 415 31.37 10.26 -24.16
N GLU A 416 30.88 9.02 -24.19
CA GLU A 416 31.51 7.83 -23.58
C GLU A 416 31.69 7.90 -22.05
N LYS A 417 30.92 8.76 -21.38
CA LYS A 417 31.02 8.98 -19.93
C LYS A 417 29.69 8.67 -19.24
N LYS A 418 29.78 8.21 -18.00
CA LYS A 418 28.63 8.08 -17.10
C LYS A 418 28.57 9.35 -16.23
N TYR A 419 27.41 10.00 -16.23
CA TYR A 419 27.14 11.20 -15.45
C TYR A 419 26.01 10.96 -14.45
N TYR A 420 26.03 11.77 -13.41
CA TYR A 420 25.06 11.81 -12.33
C TYR A 420 24.60 13.25 -12.15
N VAL A 421 23.29 13.45 -12.00
CA VAL A 421 22.68 14.77 -11.84
C VAL A 421 21.82 14.81 -10.59
N LYS A 422 21.96 15.89 -9.82
CA LYS A 422 21.20 16.11 -8.60
C LYS A 422 20.85 17.58 -8.44
N ALA A 423 19.61 17.87 -8.08
CA ALA A 423 19.14 19.21 -7.77
C ALA A 423 19.11 19.45 -6.27
N TYR A 424 19.40 20.68 -5.86
CA TYR A 424 19.32 21.15 -4.48
C TYR A 424 18.45 22.41 -4.43
N ALA A 425 17.41 22.40 -3.60
CA ALA A 425 16.53 23.54 -3.40
C ALA A 425 16.78 24.17 -2.02
N THR A 426 16.89 25.50 -1.97
CA THR A 426 17.21 26.26 -0.76
C THR A 426 16.11 27.28 -0.45
N ASN A 427 15.59 27.25 0.78
CA ASN A 427 14.76 28.31 1.37
C ASN A 427 15.45 28.90 2.61
N GLU A 428 14.74 29.71 3.41
CA GLU A 428 15.33 30.33 4.61
C GLU A 428 15.66 29.35 5.74
N ASN A 429 15.05 28.17 5.73
CA ASN A 429 15.20 27.17 6.79
C ASN A 429 16.23 26.09 6.44
N GLY A 430 16.66 25.97 5.18
CA GLY A 430 17.72 25.04 4.79
C GLY A 430 17.74 24.69 3.31
N THR A 431 18.57 23.70 2.99
CA THR A 431 18.73 23.15 1.64
C THR A 431 18.45 21.66 1.66
N GLU A 432 17.72 21.17 0.66
CA GLU A 432 17.43 19.74 0.49
C GLU A 432 17.75 19.29 -0.93
N GLY A 433 18.23 18.04 -1.06
CA GLY A 433 18.58 17.43 -2.33
C GLY A 433 17.48 16.55 -2.90
N SER A 434 17.40 16.45 -4.22
CA SER A 434 16.54 15.51 -4.94
C SER A 434 17.09 14.07 -4.93
N ASN A 435 16.34 13.14 -5.52
CA ASN A 435 16.91 11.89 -6.05
C ASN A 435 17.98 12.17 -7.13
N ILE A 436 18.85 11.19 -7.36
CA ILE A 436 19.94 11.26 -8.36
C ILE A 436 19.47 10.65 -9.67
N VAL A 437 19.69 11.35 -10.77
CA VAL A 437 19.51 10.82 -12.13
C VAL A 437 20.87 10.40 -12.68
N GLU A 438 20.97 9.19 -13.21
CA GLU A 438 22.19 8.70 -13.85
C GLU A 438 21.98 8.34 -15.31
N PHE A 439 23.00 8.62 -16.14
CA PHE A 439 22.98 8.30 -17.56
C PHE A 439 24.36 8.13 -18.16
N LYS A 440 24.41 7.47 -19.32
CA LYS A 440 25.63 7.30 -20.11
C LYS A 440 25.49 8.05 -21.42
N THR A 441 26.42 8.96 -21.70
CA THR A 441 26.44 9.71 -22.97
C THR A 441 26.81 8.81 -24.15
N PRO A 442 26.36 9.15 -25.38
CA PRO A 442 26.67 8.40 -26.60
C PRO A 442 28.18 8.25 -26.85
N ASN A 443 28.54 7.29 -27.71
CA ASN A 443 29.94 7.12 -28.08
C ASN A 443 30.42 8.27 -28.96
N ILE A 444 31.66 8.73 -28.77
CA ILE A 444 32.29 9.74 -29.62
C ILE A 444 32.66 9.11 -30.95
N VAL A 445 33.11 7.85 -30.92
CA VAL A 445 33.40 7.04 -32.09
C VAL A 445 32.56 5.77 -32.08
N SER A 446 31.87 5.46 -33.18
CA SER A 446 31.06 4.24 -33.31
C SER A 446 31.56 3.33 -34.42
N GLY A 447 31.73 2.03 -34.12
CA GLY A 447 32.51 1.09 -34.93
C GLY A 447 31.76 -0.12 -35.50
N ASN A 448 30.45 -0.02 -35.72
CA ASN A 448 29.64 -1.11 -36.32
C ASN A 448 29.61 -1.08 -37.85
N LEU A 449 30.62 -0.48 -38.49
CA LEU A 449 30.68 -0.35 -39.94
C LEU A 449 31.57 -1.42 -40.55
N THR A 450 31.24 -1.82 -41.78
CA THR A 450 32.07 -2.76 -42.55
C THR A 450 33.37 -2.07 -42.95
N GLY A 451 34.47 -2.65 -42.49
CA GLY A 451 35.81 -2.22 -42.87
C GLY A 451 36.06 -2.35 -44.38
N PHE A 452 37.13 -1.72 -44.85
CA PHE A 452 37.50 -1.71 -46.27
C PHE A 452 37.70 -3.13 -46.81
N GLU A 453 36.96 -3.48 -47.86
CA GLU A 453 36.92 -4.85 -48.39
C GLU A 453 38.14 -5.19 -49.25
N GLY A 454 38.70 -4.20 -49.96
CA GLY A 454 39.88 -4.39 -50.79
C GLY A 454 41.16 -4.71 -50.01
N SER A 455 42.24 -4.92 -50.77
CA SER A 455 43.59 -5.10 -50.19
C SER A 455 44.03 -3.84 -49.42
N GLY A 456 44.71 -4.05 -48.29
CA GLY A 456 45.27 -2.96 -47.48
C GLY A 456 46.25 -2.12 -48.30
N ARG A 457 46.19 -0.80 -48.16
CA ARG A 457 46.87 0.14 -49.05
C ARG A 457 47.24 1.45 -48.37
N MET A 458 48.30 2.11 -48.83
CA MET A 458 48.69 3.47 -48.42
C MET A 458 48.67 4.42 -49.61
N ASN A 459 48.75 5.74 -49.38
CA ASN A 459 48.82 6.75 -50.46
C ASN A 459 47.69 6.64 -51.50
N TYR A 460 46.54 6.10 -51.07
CA TYR A 460 45.31 6.05 -51.87
C TYR A 460 44.68 7.44 -51.91
N THR A 461 43.71 7.62 -52.80
CA THR A 461 42.95 8.86 -52.90
C THR A 461 41.50 8.58 -52.52
N VAL A 462 40.88 9.53 -51.82
CA VAL A 462 39.47 9.46 -51.44
C VAL A 462 38.70 10.65 -52.01
N PHE A 463 37.48 10.38 -52.45
CA PHE A 463 36.52 11.40 -52.86
C PHE A 463 35.11 10.94 -52.51
N THR A 464 34.13 11.84 -52.56
CA THR A 464 32.72 11.53 -52.29
C THR A 464 31.84 11.91 -53.47
N LEU A 465 30.84 11.08 -53.78
CA LEU A 465 29.80 11.28 -54.81
C LEU A 465 28.50 10.63 -54.34
N ASP A 466 27.35 11.25 -54.59
CA ASP A 466 26.02 10.72 -54.27
C ASP A 466 25.90 10.08 -52.87
N ASP A 467 26.44 10.74 -51.84
CA ASP A 467 26.50 10.24 -50.45
C ASP A 467 27.23 8.89 -50.28
N GLN A 468 28.17 8.59 -51.19
CA GLN A 468 29.10 7.48 -51.11
C GLN A 468 30.54 7.99 -51.01
N ALA A 469 31.39 7.24 -50.30
CA ALA A 469 32.83 7.50 -50.27
C ALA A 469 33.56 6.51 -51.17
N PHE A 470 34.52 6.98 -51.95
CA PHE A 470 35.29 6.17 -52.88
C PHE A 470 36.76 6.15 -52.47
N VAL A 471 37.37 4.98 -52.52
CA VAL A 471 38.82 4.77 -52.34
C VAL A 471 39.36 4.27 -53.67
N VAL A 472 40.31 5.02 -54.24
CA VAL A 472 40.88 4.74 -55.56
C VAL A 472 42.39 4.64 -55.50
N GLY A 473 42.90 3.65 -56.22
CA GLY A 473 44.32 3.39 -56.36
C GLY A 473 45.02 3.11 -55.02
N GLY A 474 46.28 3.53 -54.93
CA GLY A 474 47.14 3.39 -53.76
C GLY A 474 48.30 2.40 -53.94
N ASP A 475 49.13 2.36 -52.91
CA ASP A 475 50.28 1.47 -52.77
C ASP A 475 49.86 0.19 -52.04
N LEU A 476 49.98 -0.98 -52.69
CA LEU A 476 49.74 -2.29 -52.07
C LEU A 476 51.04 -2.93 -51.54
N GLY A 477 52.18 -2.24 -51.65
CA GLY A 477 53.52 -2.72 -51.38
C GLY A 477 54.25 -3.02 -52.69
N PRO A 478 54.15 -4.24 -53.24
CA PRO A 478 54.90 -4.65 -54.43
C PRO A 478 54.35 -4.07 -55.74
N LYS A 479 53.12 -3.57 -55.74
CA LYS A 479 52.49 -2.95 -56.92
C LYS A 479 51.63 -1.75 -56.53
N ARG A 480 51.26 -0.94 -57.52
CA ARG A 480 50.17 0.03 -57.38
C ARG A 480 48.89 -0.62 -57.89
N THR A 481 47.78 0.02 -57.60
CA THR A 481 46.48 -0.47 -58.03
C THR A 481 45.70 0.66 -58.66
N ASP A 482 44.78 0.26 -59.49
CA ASP A 482 43.78 1.06 -60.18
C ASP A 482 42.36 0.83 -59.59
N GLU A 483 42.23 -0.11 -58.66
CA GLU A 483 40.93 -0.50 -58.09
C GLU A 483 40.21 0.71 -57.48
N LEU A 484 38.92 0.80 -57.80
CA LEU A 484 37.99 1.78 -57.23
C LEU A 484 36.94 1.05 -56.37
N TYR A 485 36.90 1.36 -55.08
CA TYR A 485 35.89 0.84 -54.16
C TYR A 485 35.00 1.97 -53.65
N GLY A 486 33.69 1.80 -53.73
CA GLY A 486 32.70 2.73 -53.17
C GLY A 486 32.03 2.16 -51.92
N TYR A 487 31.94 2.95 -50.86
CA TYR A 487 31.21 2.65 -49.63
C TYR A 487 29.83 3.30 -49.66
N ASN A 488 28.79 2.49 -49.48
CA ASN A 488 27.42 2.97 -49.31
C ASN A 488 27.00 2.89 -47.82
N PRO A 489 26.70 4.02 -47.16
CA PRO A 489 26.31 4.03 -45.75
C PRO A 489 24.92 3.43 -45.50
N THR A 490 23.99 3.50 -46.46
CA THR A 490 22.64 2.92 -46.35
C THR A 490 22.68 1.40 -46.22
N TYR A 491 23.58 0.74 -46.97
CA TYR A 491 23.74 -0.72 -46.93
C TYR A 491 24.91 -1.20 -46.07
N ASN A 492 25.70 -0.26 -45.54
CA ASN A 492 26.95 -0.52 -44.81
C ASN A 492 27.87 -1.50 -45.57
N LYS A 493 28.14 -1.22 -46.85
CA LYS A 493 28.90 -2.13 -47.72
C LYS A 493 29.82 -1.37 -48.66
N TRP A 494 30.99 -1.97 -48.87
CA TRP A 494 31.88 -1.61 -49.96
C TRP A 494 31.47 -2.38 -51.22
N LYS A 495 31.75 -1.81 -52.38
CA LYS A 495 31.55 -2.45 -53.70
C LYS A 495 32.67 -2.00 -54.63
N LEU A 496 33.14 -2.91 -55.48
CA LEU A 496 34.07 -2.60 -56.57
C LEU A 496 33.32 -1.91 -57.73
N PHE A 497 33.91 -0.84 -58.25
CA PHE A 497 33.44 -0.04 -59.38
C PHE A 497 34.46 -0.07 -60.52
N GLU A 498 34.19 0.64 -61.62
CA GLU A 498 35.09 0.72 -62.77
C GLU A 498 36.48 1.22 -62.33
N SER A 499 37.51 0.42 -62.62
CA SER A 499 38.88 0.73 -62.22
C SER A 499 39.38 2.00 -62.89
N TYR A 500 40.22 2.75 -62.17
CA TYR A 500 40.92 3.90 -62.70
C TYR A 500 41.79 3.49 -63.91
N PRO A 501 41.98 4.33 -64.94
CA PRO A 501 42.70 3.88 -66.14
C PRO A 501 44.19 3.55 -65.95
N ILE A 502 44.78 3.90 -64.80
CA ILE A 502 46.22 3.76 -64.52
C ILE A 502 46.43 3.25 -63.08
N GLU A 503 47.31 2.28 -62.86
CA GLU A 503 47.72 1.94 -61.49
C GLU A 503 48.50 3.10 -60.83
N ALA A 504 47.90 3.77 -59.84
CA ALA A 504 48.34 5.09 -59.39
C ALA A 504 48.30 5.26 -57.86
N MET A 505 49.09 6.20 -57.34
CA MET A 505 49.04 6.66 -55.95
C MET A 505 49.33 8.17 -55.85
N ASN A 506 49.09 8.78 -54.68
CA ASN A 506 49.34 10.19 -54.40
C ASN A 506 48.64 11.18 -55.36
N MET A 507 47.44 10.83 -55.85
CA MET A 507 46.66 11.71 -56.73
C MET A 507 45.93 12.77 -55.90
N ALA A 508 45.68 13.92 -56.52
CA ALA A 508 44.77 14.93 -55.99
C ALA A 508 43.36 14.63 -56.51
N ALA A 509 42.35 14.69 -55.64
CA ALA A 509 40.95 14.57 -56.04
C ALA A 509 40.08 15.67 -55.44
N CYS A 510 39.09 16.10 -56.20
CA CYS A 510 38.00 16.91 -55.69
C CYS A 510 36.69 16.62 -56.44
N THR A 511 35.56 16.95 -55.83
CA THR A 511 34.23 16.73 -56.40
C THR A 511 33.58 18.06 -56.75
N MET A 512 33.04 18.19 -57.97
CA MET A 512 32.26 19.33 -58.44
C MET A 512 31.05 18.82 -59.22
N ASP A 513 29.85 19.33 -58.93
CA ASP A 513 28.59 18.92 -59.57
C ASP A 513 28.40 17.39 -59.66
N ASN A 514 28.68 16.70 -58.56
CA ASN A 514 28.62 15.24 -58.46
C ASN A 514 29.48 14.49 -59.51
N THR A 515 30.59 15.10 -59.90
CA THR A 515 31.64 14.51 -60.71
C THR A 515 32.96 14.63 -59.96
N ALA A 516 33.69 13.51 -59.84
CA ALA A 516 35.01 13.52 -59.23
C ALA A 516 36.06 13.82 -60.30
N TYR A 517 37.04 14.65 -59.97
CA TYR A 517 38.15 15.02 -60.84
C TYR A 517 39.46 14.64 -60.18
N LEU A 518 40.29 13.87 -60.89
CA LEU A 518 41.55 13.34 -60.39
C LEU A 518 42.72 13.82 -61.23
N PHE A 519 43.76 14.32 -60.54
CA PHE A 519 44.90 14.96 -61.16
C PHE A 519 46.24 14.48 -60.60
N GLY A 520 47.21 14.31 -61.49
CA GLY A 520 48.59 13.99 -61.15
C GLY A 520 48.73 12.62 -60.49
N GLY A 521 49.60 12.55 -59.48
CA GLY A 521 49.99 11.30 -58.85
C GLY A 521 51.17 10.63 -59.56
N ASN A 522 51.47 9.40 -59.15
CA ASN A 522 52.60 8.68 -59.70
C ASN A 522 52.36 7.17 -59.72
N THR A 523 52.96 6.52 -60.72
CA THR A 523 53.14 5.07 -60.76
C THR A 523 54.41 4.69 -59.99
N LEU A 524 54.82 3.42 -60.06
CA LEU A 524 56.14 2.99 -59.57
C LEU A 524 57.31 3.64 -60.33
N ALA A 525 57.10 4.02 -61.60
CA ALA A 525 58.18 4.45 -62.49
C ALA A 525 58.23 5.96 -62.73
N MET A 526 57.08 6.64 -62.73
CA MET A 526 57.00 8.05 -63.14
C MET A 526 55.77 8.75 -62.59
N ASN A 527 55.80 10.09 -62.57
CA ASN A 527 54.62 10.90 -62.34
C ASN A 527 53.64 10.78 -63.52
N ILE A 528 52.34 10.86 -63.21
CA ILE A 528 51.25 10.69 -64.17
C ILE A 528 50.91 12.05 -64.80
N THR A 529 50.76 12.06 -66.12
CA THR A 529 50.27 13.22 -66.89
C THR A 529 48.77 13.17 -67.15
N GLY A 530 48.20 11.96 -67.26
CA GLY A 530 46.76 11.75 -67.47
C GLY A 530 45.93 12.36 -66.35
N CYS A 531 44.82 12.97 -66.73
CA CYS A 531 43.84 13.57 -65.83
C CYS A 531 42.47 12.99 -66.20
N TYR A 532 41.64 12.72 -65.20
CA TYR A 532 40.38 12.02 -65.45
C TYR A 532 39.26 12.58 -64.60
N SER A 533 38.05 12.53 -65.15
CA SER A 533 36.82 12.69 -64.38
C SER A 533 36.09 11.36 -64.24
N TYR A 534 35.31 11.22 -63.17
CA TYR A 534 34.52 10.04 -62.88
C TYR A 534 33.10 10.43 -62.51
N SER A 535 32.13 9.90 -63.25
CA SER A 535 30.70 9.99 -62.97
C SER A 535 30.01 8.77 -63.56
N ASN A 536 28.86 8.37 -63.00
CA ASN A 536 28.05 7.26 -63.53
C ASN A 536 28.82 5.93 -63.76
N ASN A 537 29.82 5.64 -62.92
CA ASN A 537 30.68 4.45 -63.06
C ASN A 537 31.49 4.41 -64.38
N GLU A 538 31.83 5.58 -64.93
CA GLU A 538 32.67 5.69 -66.12
C GLU A 538 33.76 6.75 -65.91
N TRP A 539 34.96 6.47 -66.42
CA TRP A 539 36.09 7.40 -66.44
C TRP A 539 36.16 8.13 -67.78
N THR A 540 36.36 9.44 -67.74
CA THR A 540 36.52 10.28 -68.94
C THR A 540 37.86 10.98 -68.92
N ASP A 541 38.61 10.88 -70.03
CA ASP A 541 39.89 11.56 -70.23
C ASP A 541 39.72 13.09 -70.24
N LEU A 542 40.62 13.77 -69.53
CA LEU A 542 40.74 15.22 -69.50
C LEU A 542 42.10 15.65 -70.09
N ALA A 543 42.27 16.94 -70.34
CA ALA A 543 43.55 17.46 -70.80
C ALA A 543 44.66 17.13 -69.78
N PRO A 544 45.80 16.59 -70.26
CA PRO A 544 46.86 16.13 -69.38
C PRO A 544 47.60 17.30 -68.72
N LEU A 545 48.28 17.02 -67.61
CA LEU A 545 49.26 17.93 -67.04
C LEU A 545 50.48 18.03 -67.97
N GLU A 546 50.80 19.25 -68.38
CA GLU A 546 51.90 19.55 -69.29
C GLU A 546 52.87 20.60 -68.68
N ASN A 547 53.96 20.91 -69.39
CA ASN A 547 54.81 22.09 -69.14
C ASN A 547 55.43 22.17 -67.73
N GLY A 548 55.98 21.06 -67.22
CA GLY A 548 56.70 21.04 -65.95
C GLY A 548 55.79 21.02 -64.71
N ASN A 549 54.46 20.99 -64.87
CA ASN A 549 53.49 20.90 -63.79
C ASN A 549 53.14 19.46 -63.38
N ILE A 550 53.83 18.46 -63.94
CA ILE A 550 53.60 17.04 -63.66
C ILE A 550 54.01 16.73 -62.21
N ARG A 551 53.02 16.43 -61.36
CA ARG A 551 53.16 16.44 -59.90
C ARG A 551 52.41 15.31 -59.20
N ASN A 552 52.83 14.99 -57.98
CA ASN A 552 52.14 14.09 -57.06
C ASN A 552 51.94 14.76 -55.70
N LYS A 553 51.10 14.22 -54.81
CA LYS A 553 50.83 14.77 -53.46
C LYS A 553 50.34 16.23 -53.45
N ALA A 554 49.75 16.67 -54.55
CA ALA A 554 49.10 17.97 -54.64
C ALA A 554 47.72 17.92 -53.97
N VAL A 555 47.16 19.09 -53.71
CA VAL A 555 45.75 19.23 -53.27
C VAL A 555 44.97 19.95 -54.36
N CYS A 556 43.68 19.67 -54.48
CA CYS A 556 42.82 20.41 -55.39
C CYS A 556 41.46 20.73 -54.78
N PHE A 557 40.85 21.79 -55.28
CA PHE A 557 39.50 22.20 -54.91
C PHE A 557 38.79 22.89 -56.09
N PRO A 558 37.47 22.74 -56.21
CA PRO A 558 36.68 23.46 -57.20
C PRO A 558 36.30 24.86 -56.70
N TYR A 559 36.19 25.82 -57.62
CA TYR A 559 35.62 27.13 -57.35
C TYR A 559 35.02 27.72 -58.64
N GLY A 560 33.69 27.86 -58.68
CA GLY A 560 32.98 28.13 -59.93
C GLY A 560 33.17 26.97 -60.91
N ASP A 561 33.47 27.27 -62.18
CA ASP A 561 33.70 26.28 -63.24
C ASP A 561 35.19 25.83 -63.34
N ASP A 562 36.03 26.32 -62.43
CA ASP A 562 37.46 26.10 -62.41
C ASP A 562 37.85 25.16 -61.26
N ILE A 563 38.88 24.34 -61.47
CA ILE A 563 39.52 23.53 -60.43
C ILE A 563 40.96 24.00 -60.26
N TYR A 564 41.35 24.23 -59.01
CA TYR A 564 42.69 24.71 -58.67
C TYR A 564 43.50 23.57 -58.09
N LEU A 565 44.67 23.31 -58.67
CA LEU A 565 45.65 22.33 -58.23
C LEU A 565 46.83 23.06 -57.60
N ILE A 566 47.03 22.86 -56.30
CA ILE A 566 48.01 23.59 -55.49
C ILE A 566 49.09 22.65 -54.97
N GLY A 567 50.34 23.10 -55.07
CA GLY A 567 51.47 22.43 -54.44
C GLY A 567 51.76 21.06 -55.04
N GLY A 568 52.06 20.10 -54.17
CA GLY A 568 52.58 18.79 -54.51
C GLY A 568 54.08 18.78 -54.74
N ASN A 569 54.58 17.67 -55.28
CA ASN A 569 55.98 17.49 -55.60
C ASN A 569 56.20 17.50 -57.12
N ILE A 570 57.02 18.43 -57.58
CA ILE A 570 57.56 18.48 -58.94
C ILE A 570 59.04 18.13 -58.85
N ASN A 571 59.51 17.19 -59.67
CA ASN A 571 60.91 16.73 -59.64
C ASN A 571 61.41 16.34 -58.24
N ASN A 572 60.56 15.66 -57.45
CA ASN A 572 60.82 15.23 -56.07
C ASN A 572 61.02 16.36 -55.05
N ALA A 573 60.56 17.58 -55.34
CA ALA A 573 60.60 18.70 -54.41
C ALA A 573 59.20 19.33 -54.23
N PRO A 574 58.79 19.66 -53.00
CA PRO A 574 57.57 20.42 -52.75
C PRO A 574 57.56 21.75 -53.51
N THR A 575 56.44 22.08 -54.15
CA THR A 575 56.26 23.33 -54.89
C THR A 575 55.18 24.19 -54.24
N ASP A 576 55.23 25.51 -54.51
CA ASP A 576 54.20 26.49 -54.17
C ASP A 576 53.31 26.81 -55.39
N THR A 577 53.50 26.17 -56.55
CA THR A 577 52.78 26.55 -57.77
C THR A 577 51.30 26.19 -57.75
N ILE A 578 50.48 27.07 -58.34
CA ILE A 578 49.04 26.90 -58.55
C ILE A 578 48.77 26.78 -60.05
N CYS A 579 48.11 25.69 -60.43
CA CYS A 579 47.53 25.49 -61.75
C CYS A 579 46.01 25.57 -61.67
N ARG A 580 45.39 26.14 -62.70
CA ARG A 580 43.93 26.20 -62.84
C ARG A 580 43.50 25.39 -64.04
N TYR A 581 42.58 24.46 -63.83
CA TYR A 581 41.92 23.70 -64.86
C TYR A 581 40.52 24.26 -65.09
N ASN A 582 40.22 24.66 -66.33
CA ASN A 582 38.88 25.11 -66.69
C ASN A 582 38.08 23.94 -67.25
N THR A 583 36.96 23.62 -66.60
CA THR A 583 36.15 22.45 -66.96
C THR A 583 35.35 22.64 -68.26
N ASN A 584 35.05 23.88 -68.64
CA ASN A 584 34.28 24.20 -69.84
C ASN A 584 35.09 24.02 -71.14
N ASP A 585 36.38 24.39 -71.13
CA ASP A 585 37.24 24.28 -72.32
C ASP A 585 38.26 23.14 -72.26
N ASN A 586 38.27 22.40 -71.14
CA ASN A 586 39.16 21.28 -70.88
C ASN A 586 40.64 21.66 -71.04
N LYS A 587 41.10 22.72 -70.37
CA LYS A 587 42.50 23.19 -70.44
C LYS A 587 43.09 23.61 -69.11
N TRP A 588 44.42 23.49 -69.04
CA TRP A 588 45.25 23.96 -67.92
C TRP A 588 45.84 25.34 -68.18
N TYR A 589 45.86 26.15 -67.14
CA TYR A 589 46.46 27.48 -67.09
C TYR A 589 47.40 27.59 -65.89
N ASN A 590 48.57 28.20 -66.09
CA ASN A 590 49.37 28.67 -64.97
C ASN A 590 48.61 29.80 -64.27
N TYR A 591 48.38 29.69 -62.97
CA TYR A 591 47.57 30.66 -62.23
C TYR A 591 48.41 31.55 -61.32
N GLY A 592 49.31 30.95 -60.53
CA GLY A 592 50.12 31.71 -59.59
C GLY A 592 50.92 30.86 -58.62
N LYS A 593 51.18 31.42 -57.44
CA LYS A 593 51.88 30.76 -56.34
C LYS A 593 51.07 30.85 -55.06
N PHE A 594 51.10 29.79 -54.28
CA PHE A 594 50.62 29.68 -52.93
C PHE A 594 51.62 30.33 -51.95
N ALA A 595 51.17 30.62 -50.74
CA ALA A 595 51.97 31.33 -49.74
C ALA A 595 53.28 30.60 -49.36
N VAL A 596 53.25 29.27 -49.41
CA VAL A 596 54.39 28.39 -49.11
C VAL A 596 54.39 27.18 -50.04
N ALA A 597 55.49 26.42 -50.06
CA ALA A 597 55.44 25.09 -50.67
C ALA A 597 54.47 24.20 -49.87
N LEU A 598 53.73 23.31 -50.54
CA LEU A 598 52.76 22.42 -49.92
C LEU A 598 52.90 21.00 -50.49
N SER A 599 52.86 19.98 -49.63
CA SER A 599 52.81 18.56 -50.03
C SER A 599 51.89 17.81 -49.07
N ASN A 600 51.05 16.93 -49.62
CA ASN A 600 50.18 16.02 -48.87
C ASN A 600 49.25 16.72 -47.87
N GLY A 601 48.77 17.93 -48.20
CA GLY A 601 47.94 18.76 -47.33
C GLY A 601 46.45 18.57 -47.54
N ILE A 602 45.69 19.59 -47.10
CA ILE A 602 44.24 19.68 -47.31
C ILE A 602 43.89 20.88 -48.19
N ALA A 603 42.76 20.77 -48.90
CA ALA A 603 42.10 21.88 -49.56
C ALA A 603 40.58 21.73 -49.37
N LEU A 604 39.95 22.68 -48.68
CA LEU A 604 38.55 22.63 -48.29
C LEU A 604 37.84 23.91 -48.72
N VAL A 605 36.60 23.79 -49.19
CA VAL A 605 35.75 24.92 -49.62
C VAL A 605 34.52 24.96 -48.72
N SER A 606 34.27 26.09 -48.07
CA SER A 606 33.07 26.29 -47.26
C SER A 606 31.86 26.59 -48.13
N GLY A 607 30.65 26.38 -47.60
CA GLY A 607 29.41 26.74 -48.29
C GLY A 607 29.26 28.24 -48.57
N GLU A 608 30.08 29.10 -47.92
CA GLU A 608 30.13 30.54 -48.14
C GLU A 608 31.20 30.95 -49.17
N GLY A 609 31.88 29.98 -49.79
CA GLY A 609 32.91 30.22 -50.80
C GLY A 609 34.27 30.63 -50.21
N GLU A 610 34.52 30.34 -48.93
CA GLU A 610 35.84 30.50 -48.33
C GLU A 610 36.67 29.24 -48.62
N VAL A 611 37.94 29.43 -48.97
CA VAL A 611 38.84 28.32 -49.32
C VAL A 611 39.95 28.22 -48.29
N PHE A 612 40.15 27.03 -47.74
CA PHE A 612 41.16 26.73 -46.74
C PHE A 612 42.15 25.71 -47.30
N VAL A 613 43.43 26.06 -47.33
CA VAL A 613 44.50 25.21 -47.87
C VAL A 613 45.67 25.19 -46.90
N GLY A 614 46.31 24.03 -46.71
CA GLY A 614 47.53 23.96 -45.88
C GLY A 614 47.74 22.63 -45.18
N LEU A 615 48.34 22.71 -43.99
CA LEU A 615 48.76 21.60 -43.13
C LEU A 615 49.79 20.68 -43.79
N GLY A 616 49.41 19.49 -44.24
CA GLY A 616 50.31 18.59 -44.97
C GLY A 616 51.56 18.16 -44.22
N ASP A 617 52.58 17.81 -45.00
CA ASP A 617 53.90 17.40 -44.53
C ASP A 617 54.57 18.53 -43.73
N LYS A 618 55.33 18.18 -42.68
CA LYS A 618 56.13 19.12 -41.85
C LYS A 618 57.29 19.78 -42.61
N ILE A 619 56.97 20.78 -43.42
CA ILE A 619 57.90 21.62 -44.18
C ILE A 619 57.97 23.05 -43.61
N ALA A 620 58.98 23.82 -44.03
CA ALA A 620 59.18 25.19 -43.55
C ALA A 620 58.00 26.09 -43.93
N GLY A 621 57.50 26.86 -42.96
CA GLY A 621 56.36 27.76 -43.14
C GLY A 621 54.99 27.08 -43.10
N ARG A 622 54.91 25.79 -42.73
CA ARG A 622 53.65 25.04 -42.57
C ARG A 622 52.64 25.79 -41.69
N GLY A 623 51.39 25.83 -42.15
CA GLY A 623 50.29 26.59 -41.55
C GLY A 623 48.94 26.21 -42.17
N LEU A 624 47.90 26.97 -41.87
CA LEU A 624 46.60 26.91 -42.55
C LEU A 624 46.32 28.30 -43.11
N TRP A 625 45.92 28.36 -44.38
CA TRP A 625 45.67 29.62 -45.08
C TRP A 625 44.25 29.68 -45.60
N LYS A 626 43.70 30.89 -45.61
CA LYS A 626 42.35 31.21 -46.08
C LYS A 626 42.42 32.16 -47.28
N ALA A 627 41.57 31.91 -48.27
CA ALA A 627 41.27 32.84 -49.37
C ALA A 627 39.75 33.04 -49.49
N THR A 628 39.35 34.21 -49.99
CA THR A 628 37.92 34.57 -50.20
C THR A 628 37.75 35.31 -51.52
N GLY A 629 36.55 35.25 -52.11
CA GLY A 629 36.22 36.05 -53.29
C GLY A 629 36.86 35.60 -54.61
N GLY A 630 37.39 34.38 -54.68
CA GLY A 630 37.90 33.78 -55.93
C GLY A 630 39.28 34.24 -56.40
N ASP A 631 39.98 35.09 -55.63
CA ASP A 631 41.40 35.37 -55.83
C ASP A 631 42.25 34.36 -55.04
N PHE A 632 42.94 33.47 -55.76
CA PHE A 632 43.83 32.48 -55.16
C PHE A 632 45.31 32.83 -55.31
N THR A 633 45.61 34.09 -55.61
CA THR A 633 46.98 34.65 -55.56
C THR A 633 47.28 35.35 -54.24
N SER A 634 46.25 35.63 -53.44
CA SER A 634 46.33 36.28 -52.12
C SER A 634 45.80 35.35 -51.02
N TRP A 635 46.62 35.06 -50.01
CA TRP A 635 46.29 34.12 -48.94
C TRP A 635 46.54 34.73 -47.56
N SER A 636 45.57 34.59 -46.65
CA SER A 636 45.70 35.01 -45.25
C SER A 636 46.09 33.82 -44.38
N SER A 637 47.19 33.93 -43.65
CA SER A 637 47.56 32.92 -42.64
C SER A 637 46.58 32.98 -41.47
N LEU A 638 46.17 31.81 -40.99
CA LEU A 638 45.34 31.65 -39.79
C LEU A 638 46.23 31.41 -38.55
N THR A 639 45.61 31.31 -37.36
CA THR A 639 46.30 31.06 -36.09
C THR A 639 47.31 29.91 -36.19
N GLU A 640 48.46 30.10 -35.53
CA GLU A 640 49.56 29.15 -35.50
C GLU A 640 49.10 27.74 -35.12
N LEU A 641 49.67 26.74 -35.81
CA LEU A 641 49.33 25.35 -35.57
C LEU A 641 49.77 24.92 -34.17
N PRO A 642 48.98 24.09 -33.48
CA PRO A 642 49.40 23.47 -32.23
C PRO A 642 50.73 22.72 -32.40
N GLY A 643 51.74 23.04 -31.58
CA GLY A 643 53.11 22.51 -31.77
C GLY A 643 53.28 20.99 -31.70
N LYS A 644 52.25 20.26 -31.27
CA LYS A 644 52.21 18.78 -31.21
C LYS A 644 51.44 18.13 -32.38
N MET A 645 50.83 18.92 -33.27
CA MET A 645 50.07 18.42 -34.42
C MET A 645 51.00 17.73 -35.43
N ASP A 646 50.73 16.46 -35.74
CA ASP A 646 51.51 15.72 -36.73
C ASP A 646 51.16 16.12 -38.17
N ASN A 647 51.72 15.45 -39.18
CA ASN A 647 51.28 15.63 -40.57
C ASN A 647 49.76 15.39 -40.69
N VAL A 648 49.11 16.16 -41.56
CA VAL A 648 47.66 16.10 -41.78
C VAL A 648 47.40 16.14 -43.28
N SER A 649 46.79 15.08 -43.80
CA SER A 649 46.45 14.95 -45.23
C SER A 649 44.95 14.87 -45.51
N SER A 650 44.11 14.94 -44.47
CA SER A 650 42.67 14.84 -44.61
C SER A 650 41.94 15.72 -43.60
N GLY A 651 40.80 16.25 -44.03
CA GLY A 651 39.99 17.17 -43.24
C GLY A 651 38.62 17.40 -43.84
N ILE A 652 37.71 17.92 -43.02
CA ILE A 652 36.36 18.28 -43.42
C ILE A 652 35.96 19.61 -42.78
N ILE A 653 34.95 20.26 -43.35
CA ILE A 653 34.25 21.37 -42.69
C ILE A 653 32.93 20.82 -42.13
N TYR A 654 32.70 21.02 -40.83
CA TYR A 654 31.47 20.68 -40.14
C TYR A 654 31.10 21.79 -39.16
N ASN A 655 29.87 22.30 -39.24
CA ASN A 655 29.33 23.36 -38.36
C ASN A 655 30.30 24.55 -38.15
N ARG A 656 30.78 25.17 -39.25
CA ARG A 656 31.74 26.29 -39.25
C ARG A 656 33.06 26.02 -38.52
N SER A 657 33.45 24.75 -38.44
CA SER A 657 34.75 24.33 -37.96
C SER A 657 35.41 23.37 -38.94
N ILE A 658 36.74 23.47 -39.04
CA ILE A 658 37.55 22.50 -39.79
C ILE A 658 37.97 21.41 -38.82
N TYR A 659 37.62 20.16 -39.13
CA TYR A 659 38.08 18.99 -38.39
C TYR A 659 39.14 18.28 -39.21
N VAL A 660 40.27 17.98 -38.59
CA VAL A 660 41.36 17.23 -39.18
C VAL A 660 41.83 16.14 -38.24
N ILE A 661 42.44 15.10 -38.82
CA ILE A 661 43.11 14.04 -38.08
C ILE A 661 44.58 14.01 -38.50
N ASP A 662 45.48 13.97 -37.52
CA ASP A 662 46.90 13.84 -37.79
C ASP A 662 47.36 12.38 -37.85
N GLU A 663 48.58 12.14 -38.34
CA GLU A 663 49.17 10.79 -38.43
C GLU A 663 49.30 10.08 -37.06
N SER A 664 49.25 10.82 -35.95
CA SER A 664 49.24 10.25 -34.60
C SER A 664 47.83 9.84 -34.14
N GLY A 665 46.80 10.07 -34.97
CA GLY A 665 45.40 9.76 -34.69
C GLY A 665 44.71 10.80 -33.81
N VAL A 666 45.30 11.98 -33.63
CA VAL A 666 44.69 13.06 -32.83
C VAL A 666 43.77 13.87 -33.72
N MET A 667 42.51 14.00 -33.32
CA MET A 667 41.56 14.93 -33.92
C MET A 667 41.88 16.35 -33.47
N TRP A 668 41.79 17.28 -34.40
CA TRP A 668 41.91 18.71 -34.16
C TRP A 668 40.73 19.43 -34.78
N GLN A 669 40.18 20.38 -34.04
CA GLN A 669 39.16 21.28 -34.53
C GLN A 669 39.75 22.68 -34.61
N TYR A 670 39.62 23.32 -35.77
CA TYR A 670 39.84 24.75 -35.94
C TYR A 670 38.49 25.44 -36.05
N ASN A 671 38.20 26.37 -35.14
CA ASN A 671 37.01 27.20 -35.17
C ASN A 671 37.23 28.37 -36.13
N ILE A 672 36.46 28.43 -37.21
CA ILE A 672 36.63 29.44 -38.27
C ILE A 672 36.28 30.85 -37.77
N ASP A 673 35.33 30.97 -36.85
CA ASP A 673 34.81 32.26 -36.39
C ASP A 673 35.73 32.93 -35.37
N ASN A 674 36.36 32.13 -34.51
CA ASN A 674 37.20 32.63 -33.44
C ASN A 674 38.70 32.54 -33.73
N ASP A 675 39.09 31.89 -34.84
CA ASP A 675 40.48 31.64 -35.23
C ASP A 675 41.27 30.87 -34.13
N GLU A 676 40.67 29.80 -33.60
CA GLU A 676 41.24 29.01 -32.49
C GLU A 676 41.31 27.51 -32.81
N TRP A 677 42.39 26.88 -32.35
CA TRP A 677 42.56 25.43 -32.40
C TRP A 677 42.21 24.76 -31.07
N HIS A 678 41.45 23.68 -31.14
CA HIS A 678 41.15 22.80 -30.01
C HIS A 678 41.59 21.37 -30.33
N GLN A 679 42.30 20.75 -29.39
CA GLN A 679 42.54 19.32 -29.47
C GLN A 679 41.26 18.57 -29.10
N ARG A 680 40.91 17.57 -29.91
CA ARG A 680 39.72 16.75 -29.80
C ARG A 680 40.12 15.30 -29.51
N TYR A 681 39.24 14.34 -29.79
CA TYR A 681 39.41 12.92 -29.51
C TYR A 681 40.69 12.35 -30.12
N ALA A 682 41.37 11.48 -29.38
CA ALA A 682 42.54 10.75 -29.89
C ALA A 682 42.11 9.35 -30.33
N TYR A 683 41.91 9.18 -31.63
CA TYR A 683 41.58 7.91 -32.26
C TYR A 683 42.87 7.16 -32.67
N SER A 684 43.49 6.47 -31.72
CA SER A 684 44.69 5.68 -32.00
C SER A 684 44.37 4.21 -32.19
N LYS A 685 44.40 3.74 -33.45
CA LYS A 685 44.27 2.31 -33.81
C LYS A 685 45.56 1.73 -34.40
N GLY A 686 46.70 2.39 -34.18
CA GLY A 686 47.99 1.96 -34.70
C GLY A 686 48.20 2.19 -36.21
N SER A 687 47.22 2.79 -36.91
CA SER A 687 47.43 3.32 -38.25
C SER A 687 48.07 4.70 -38.19
N LYS A 688 48.69 5.11 -39.30
CA LYS A 688 49.11 6.50 -39.55
C LYS A 688 48.38 7.13 -40.73
N ASN A 689 47.49 6.37 -41.36
CA ASN A 689 46.80 6.78 -42.57
C ASN A 689 45.30 6.87 -42.27
N TYR A 690 44.85 8.09 -42.05
CA TYR A 690 43.48 8.40 -41.70
C TYR A 690 42.87 9.30 -42.77
N GLU A 691 41.66 8.96 -43.19
CA GLU A 691 40.85 9.79 -44.06
C GLU A 691 39.56 10.20 -43.35
N LEU A 692 39.25 11.49 -43.40
CA LEU A 692 38.00 12.08 -42.97
C LEU A 692 37.14 12.40 -44.17
N PHE A 693 35.89 11.97 -44.13
CA PHE A 693 34.89 12.36 -45.10
C PHE A 693 33.52 12.42 -44.45
N MET A 694 32.58 13.10 -45.12
CA MET A 694 31.21 13.27 -44.63
C MET A 694 30.23 12.66 -45.62
N LEU A 695 29.29 11.87 -45.12
CA LEU A 695 28.18 11.30 -45.91
C LEU A 695 26.88 11.53 -45.12
N ASN A 696 25.83 12.06 -45.75
CA ASN A 696 24.55 12.34 -45.09
C ASN A 696 24.68 13.12 -43.74
N GLY A 697 25.63 14.05 -43.65
CA GLY A 697 25.88 14.84 -42.42
C GLY A 697 26.60 14.07 -41.29
N VAL A 698 27.01 12.83 -41.52
CA VAL A 698 27.79 12.03 -40.56
C VAL A 698 29.26 12.05 -40.94
N VAL A 699 30.14 12.25 -39.95
CA VAL A 699 31.59 12.22 -40.14
C VAL A 699 32.10 10.79 -40.03
N TYR A 700 32.90 10.37 -40.99
CA TYR A 700 33.53 9.06 -41.04
C TYR A 700 35.04 9.20 -40.90
N ILE A 701 35.65 8.24 -40.20
CA ILE A 701 37.09 8.06 -40.14
C ILE A 701 37.40 6.70 -40.78
N LEU A 702 38.11 6.71 -41.89
CA LEU A 702 38.71 5.53 -42.48
C LEU A 702 40.17 5.41 -42.04
N SER A 703 40.49 4.34 -41.33
CA SER A 703 41.87 3.93 -41.06
C SER A 703 42.25 2.82 -42.02
N LEU A 704 43.06 3.16 -43.02
CA LEU A 704 43.45 2.23 -44.06
C LEU A 704 44.96 2.28 -44.28
N ASP A 705 45.61 1.15 -44.03
CA ASP A 705 47.00 0.89 -44.38
C ASP A 705 47.14 -0.58 -44.83
N TYR A 706 48.36 -1.11 -44.86
CA TYR A 706 48.60 -2.50 -45.25
C TYR A 706 47.93 -3.54 -44.33
N TYR A 707 47.64 -3.18 -43.08
CA TYR A 707 47.14 -4.06 -42.03
C TYR A 707 45.81 -3.59 -41.45
N GLN A 708 45.59 -2.28 -41.34
CA GLN A 708 44.36 -1.66 -40.86
C GLN A 708 43.41 -1.38 -42.01
N LYS A 709 42.13 -1.70 -41.82
CA LYS A 709 41.07 -1.54 -42.82
C LYS A 709 39.75 -1.12 -42.16
N THR A 710 39.81 -0.24 -41.18
CA THR A 710 38.69 0.03 -40.27
C THR A 710 37.95 1.29 -40.68
N LEU A 711 36.62 1.25 -40.65
CA LEU A 711 35.76 2.40 -40.86
C LEU A 711 34.92 2.63 -39.60
N VAL A 712 34.87 3.88 -39.13
CA VAL A 712 34.07 4.27 -37.95
C VAL A 712 33.38 5.59 -38.23
N THR A 713 32.30 5.88 -37.49
CA THR A 713 31.76 7.25 -37.45
C THR A 713 32.36 8.01 -36.28
N TYR A 714 32.53 9.31 -36.44
CA TYR A 714 32.90 10.25 -35.40
C TYR A 714 31.75 11.24 -35.23
N ASP A 715 31.34 11.49 -33.99
CA ASP A 715 30.34 12.51 -33.68
C ASP A 715 31.01 13.70 -32.99
N PRO A 716 31.27 14.79 -33.74
CA PRO A 716 31.92 15.97 -33.19
C PRO A 716 31.13 16.63 -32.06
N ALA A 717 29.80 16.43 -32.00
CA ALA A 717 28.97 17.08 -31.01
C ALA A 717 29.21 16.53 -29.60
N TRP A 718 29.63 15.26 -29.47
CA TRP A 718 29.95 14.64 -28.18
C TRP A 718 31.41 14.75 -27.77
N ASP A 719 32.25 15.46 -28.52
CA ASP A 719 33.68 15.60 -28.24
C ASP A 719 34.05 16.97 -27.64
N ASN A 720 33.23 17.38 -26.68
CA ASN A 720 33.37 18.64 -25.97
C ASN A 720 34.59 18.69 -25.05
#